data_AF-A0A957W7E9-F1
#
_entry.id   AF-A0A957W7E9-F1
#
_cell.length_a   1.000
_cell.length_b   1.000
_cell.length_c   1.000
_cell.angle_alpha   90.00
_cell.angle_beta   90.00
_cell.angle_gamma   90.00
#
_symmetry.space_group_name_H-M   'P 1'
#
loop_
_entity.id
_entity.type
_entity.pdbx_description
1 polymer ?
#
loop_
_entity_poly.entity_id
_entity_poly.type
_entity_poly.pdbx_seq_one_letter_code
_entity_poly.pdbx_strand_id
1 'polypeptide(L)'
;MLEADRYLPPPPHLADHVFNGFAWDGTETHHSDTSEPVSLPAAVPDETALLALGDAHILLLSHADTDLLALNQAAHTLPTDFHPIRGVNLSSLPTTSHVDEFIRTELADVQVIILRSLGGRQGFIHGFDRLVQYAKQQDKDLICIPGTEGLDPELTAHSTVPVPVIHDVYRYLHYGGIDNMRQMLYFLADHLLAGGWGFDQPVEQPRHGIYRRLGDKEIKRLGDKEIKRLANDDTHLPISQSPISNLQSLPDWLSSYDHSRPTIAILFYRSHWLSGNTDFIDALIDQIEANGGNALPIFTTSLKETTPSPDQTNTSPSTSNSKNPKTSHHTATSSNTINSMNSMNSTNSINSTTSPPAAFDYLYTPTGDLIPNVIISTISFAMGGINPDGPTAAGWNVSTLEALNIPILQAISSGMRAEEWQLNQRGLRPLDVAMNVALPEFDGRIITVPISFKGEPKQQKNGSTCCGEAVCTCADDQRSAVSGQRYIPVPDRVRAVIDQAMRYAVLRRKPNQQKRVVFMLTNSPGKADRIGNAVGLDTPASLLQLFAAMQEQGYRIENIPDSGDALLHELIDRCSYDETLLTEAQLSRAAGRVPVETYASWFDQLTSSQQRRMHDRWQAPPGEAYVHLDAQGREQHLALAGLEMGNVFVALQPPRGYGMDPDAIYHTPDLPPTHNYYALYKWLATPQIEGGWGADAIVHMGKHGTLEWLPGKGIGLSLDCYPDAFLADLPLIYPFIINNPGEGAQAKRRAHAAVVDHMIPPMTSADVYGELATLTQLVDEYYQVEQMDPSKLPLIQQQIWQLMQQTNLDRDITELMGKVDHGDHTHEWDGSYTDDGTPLTLAEMNATDFSHLLEDIDGYLCELGSLQIRDGLHTLGYIPEGDQLCHLLRALTRIPNGSIPSLRAEVAAGLGFELETLLAERGQRLETSDWRLDHLKQQWPERSYATHADVIDLIDDLCLQLIQHLAAHNFAAETVEPAIKTVFKTPPSPTNSLPNSNDPSPHLLISSSPHLPISNPQSPISNPQSPLTF
;
A
#
# COMPACT_ATOMS: atom_id res chain seq x y z
N MET A 1 1.21 -1.40 33.10
CA MET A 1 0.50 -1.49 31.80
C MET A 1 0.30 -2.96 31.42
N LEU A 2 1.37 -3.76 31.30
CA LEU A 2 1.27 -5.21 31.03
C LEU A 2 0.42 -5.98 32.06
N GLU A 3 0.59 -5.69 33.35
CA GLU A 3 -0.21 -6.31 34.42
C GLU A 3 -1.70 -5.88 34.44
N ALA A 4 -2.05 -4.81 33.72
CA ALA A 4 -3.39 -4.21 33.72
C ALA A 4 -4.19 -4.44 32.43
N ASP A 5 -3.56 -5.05 31.41
CA ASP A 5 -4.10 -5.29 30.07
C ASP A 5 -4.85 -4.08 29.47
N ARG A 6 -4.35 -2.87 29.76
CA ARG A 6 -4.85 -1.59 29.24
C ARG A 6 -3.81 -0.51 29.38
N TYR A 7 -3.96 0.54 28.58
CA TYR A 7 -3.16 1.74 28.72
C TYR A 7 -3.44 2.42 30.07
N LEU A 8 -2.36 2.76 30.79
CA LEU A 8 -2.42 3.55 32.02
C LEU A 8 -1.60 4.81 31.77
N PRO A 9 -2.19 6.01 31.78
CA PRO A 9 -1.45 7.23 31.51
C PRO A 9 -0.26 7.37 32.48
N PRO A 10 0.93 7.78 32.01
CA PRO A 10 2.10 7.93 32.85
C PRO A 10 1.87 8.97 33.96
N PRO A 11 2.52 8.82 35.13
CA PRO A 11 2.46 9.81 36.19
C PRO A 11 2.84 11.21 35.71
N PRO A 12 2.24 12.29 36.26
CA PRO A 12 2.42 13.66 35.75
C PRO A 12 3.87 14.15 35.65
N HIS A 13 4.77 13.63 36.47
CA HIS A 13 6.18 14.01 36.49
C HIS A 13 7.03 13.30 35.42
N LEU A 14 6.48 12.33 34.70
CA LEU A 14 7.15 11.65 33.58
C LEU A 14 6.62 12.10 32.21
N ALA A 15 5.59 12.96 32.18
CA ALA A 15 4.93 13.40 30.94
C ALA A 15 5.90 14.07 29.95
N ASP A 16 6.88 14.83 30.45
CA ASP A 16 7.87 15.54 29.62
C ASP A 16 8.99 14.63 29.08
N HIS A 17 9.02 13.36 29.52
CA HIS A 17 10.05 12.38 29.15
C HIS A 17 9.51 11.24 28.27
N VAL A 18 8.23 11.26 27.89
CA VAL A 18 7.62 10.26 27.00
C VAL A 18 7.68 10.74 25.55
N PHE A 19 8.48 10.04 24.75
CA PHE A 19 8.57 10.25 23.30
C PHE A 19 7.34 9.63 22.60
N ASN A 20 6.29 10.43 22.37
CA ASN A 20 5.08 9.98 21.68
C ASN A 20 5.27 10.02 20.14
N GLY A 21 5.99 9.03 19.60
CA GLY A 21 5.82 8.64 18.20
C GLY A 21 4.55 7.82 18.08
N PHE A 22 3.53 8.37 17.40
CA PHE A 22 2.18 7.82 17.21
C PHE A 22 1.27 7.88 18.45
N ALA A 23 0.34 8.84 18.47
CA ALA A 23 -0.88 8.77 19.27
C ALA A 23 -2.08 9.34 18.51
N TRP A 24 -3.09 8.48 18.38
CA TRP A 24 -4.44 8.75 17.91
C TRP A 24 -5.30 9.03 19.14
N ASP A 25 -5.37 10.28 19.60
CA ASP A 25 -6.47 10.77 20.42
C ASP A 25 -6.67 12.28 20.23
N GLY A 26 -7.89 12.66 19.82
CA GLY A 26 -8.23 14.00 19.39
C GLY A 26 -8.49 14.98 20.54
N THR A 27 -7.47 15.31 21.34
CA THR A 27 -7.55 16.44 22.29
C THR A 27 -6.23 17.19 22.39
N GLU A 28 -6.06 18.23 21.58
CA GLU A 28 -5.06 19.27 21.79
C GLU A 28 -5.60 20.37 22.72
N THR A 29 -4.86 20.72 23.77
CA THR A 29 -4.94 22.04 24.41
C THR A 29 -3.53 22.64 24.56
N HIS A 30 -3.40 23.87 24.05
CA HIS A 30 -2.19 24.67 23.84
C HIS A 30 -1.45 25.15 25.09
N HIS A 31 -0.13 25.42 24.96
CA HIS A 31 0.53 26.59 25.56
C HIS A 31 1.58 27.25 24.62
N SER A 32 1.54 28.59 24.59
CA SER A 32 2.38 29.70 24.06
C SER A 32 3.88 29.43 23.78
N ASP A 33 4.61 30.04 22.83
CA ASP A 33 4.58 31.44 22.38
C ASP A 33 5.42 31.72 21.09
N THR A 34 5.06 32.80 20.38
CA THR A 34 5.85 33.63 19.43
C THR A 34 6.48 33.07 18.13
N SER A 35 5.65 32.84 17.11
CA SER A 35 5.89 33.36 15.74
C SER A 35 4.54 33.38 15.03
N GLU A 36 4.18 34.49 14.38
CA GLU A 36 2.82 34.70 13.84
C GLU A 36 2.34 33.49 13.02
N PRO A 37 1.35 32.74 13.51
CA PRO A 37 0.70 31.73 12.71
C PRO A 37 -0.27 32.47 11.78
N VAL A 38 -0.17 32.20 10.48
CA VAL A 38 -1.26 32.47 9.55
C VAL A 38 -2.47 31.72 10.10
N SER A 39 -3.40 32.45 10.73
CA SER A 39 -4.63 31.89 11.25
C SER A 39 -5.48 31.46 10.07
N LEU A 40 -5.42 30.17 9.73
CA LEU A 40 -6.56 29.54 9.10
C LEU A 40 -7.69 29.62 10.13
N PRO A 41 -8.86 30.19 9.77
CA PRO A 41 -10.00 30.12 10.66
C PRO A 41 -10.22 28.64 10.97
N ALA A 42 -10.32 28.28 12.24
CA ALA A 42 -11.10 27.11 12.60
C ALA A 42 -12.40 27.22 11.82
N ALA A 43 -12.84 26.16 11.16
CA ALA A 43 -14.15 26.13 10.56
C ALA A 43 -15.17 26.27 11.71
N VAL A 44 -15.45 27.52 12.09
CA VAL A 44 -16.69 27.91 12.72
C VAL A 44 -17.75 27.37 11.74
N PRO A 45 -18.61 26.42 12.16
CA PRO A 45 -19.81 26.16 11.37
C PRO A 45 -20.44 27.53 11.20
N ASP A 46 -20.58 28.01 9.97
CA ASP A 46 -21.13 29.33 9.69
C ASP A 46 -22.39 29.52 10.56
N GLU A 47 -22.27 30.28 11.65
CA GLU A 47 -23.31 30.45 12.69
C GLU A 47 -24.55 31.14 12.13
N THR A 48 -24.52 31.50 10.84
CA THR A 48 -25.54 32.22 10.10
C THR A 48 -26.17 31.44 8.95
N ALA A 49 -25.81 30.18 8.69
CA ALA A 49 -26.32 29.42 7.54
C ALA A 49 -27.40 28.39 7.90
N LEU A 50 -28.38 28.74 8.73
CA LEU A 50 -29.67 28.05 8.68
C LEU A 50 -30.37 28.50 7.39
N LEU A 51 -30.31 27.66 6.37
CA LEU A 51 -30.98 27.91 5.09
C LEU A 51 -32.50 27.96 5.34
N ALA A 52 -33.13 29.13 5.25
CA ALA A 52 -34.57 29.28 5.41
C ALA A 52 -35.34 28.33 4.47
N LEU A 53 -36.27 27.52 4.98
CA LEU A 53 -37.00 26.43 4.30
C LEU A 53 -37.87 26.92 3.14
N GLY A 54 -38.26 28.19 3.13
CA GLY A 54 -39.26 28.73 2.20
C GLY A 54 -40.63 28.08 2.42
N ASP A 55 -41.53 28.14 1.44
CA ASP A 55 -42.87 27.54 1.50
C ASP A 55 -42.82 25.99 1.33
N ALA A 56 -41.94 25.28 2.04
CA ALA A 56 -41.76 23.81 1.92
C ALA A 56 -42.92 23.03 2.57
N HIS A 57 -43.54 22.09 1.85
CA HIS A 57 -44.64 21.25 2.37
C HIS A 57 -44.18 19.85 2.83
N ILE A 58 -43.13 19.29 2.21
CA ILE A 58 -42.54 17.98 2.56
C ILE A 58 -41.06 18.17 2.93
N LEU A 59 -40.65 17.64 4.08
CA LEU A 59 -39.29 17.76 4.61
C LEU A 59 -38.68 16.39 4.90
N LEU A 60 -37.49 16.14 4.36
CA LEU A 60 -36.64 14.99 4.68
C LEU A 60 -35.46 15.41 5.58
N LEU A 61 -35.40 14.86 6.79
CA LEU A 61 -34.29 14.97 7.71
C LEU A 61 -33.51 13.65 7.68
N SER A 62 -32.28 13.65 7.16
CA SER A 62 -31.47 12.41 7.07
C SER A 62 -30.02 12.67 7.49
N HIS A 63 -29.37 11.66 8.08
CA HIS A 63 -27.91 11.65 8.25
C HIS A 63 -27.17 11.25 6.96
N ALA A 64 -27.87 10.61 6.01
CA ALA A 64 -27.26 10.07 4.81
C ALA A 64 -27.32 11.09 3.67
N ASP A 65 -26.17 11.63 3.27
CA ASP A 65 -26.06 12.51 2.09
C ASP A 65 -26.62 11.84 0.82
N THR A 66 -26.56 10.50 0.72
CA THR A 66 -27.12 9.76 -0.42
C THR A 66 -28.62 10.00 -0.58
N ASP A 67 -29.36 10.14 0.51
CA ASP A 67 -30.80 10.41 0.47
C ASP A 67 -31.07 11.84 0.02
N LEU A 68 -30.31 12.80 0.56
CA LEU A 68 -30.47 14.22 0.22
C LEU A 68 -30.11 14.47 -1.24
N LEU A 69 -29.06 13.83 -1.74
CA LEU A 69 -28.69 13.90 -3.16
C LEU A 69 -29.73 13.24 -4.05
N ALA A 70 -30.25 12.06 -3.67
CA ALA A 70 -31.33 11.42 -4.41
C ALA A 70 -32.61 12.27 -4.41
N LEU A 71 -32.94 12.91 -3.28
CA LEU A 71 -34.06 13.86 -3.17
C LEU A 71 -33.89 15.04 -4.11
N ASN A 72 -32.70 15.64 -4.14
CA ASN A 72 -32.40 16.77 -5.02
C ASN A 72 -32.56 16.39 -6.49
N GLN A 73 -32.04 15.22 -6.89
CA GLN A 73 -32.18 14.73 -8.27
C GLN A 73 -33.64 14.39 -8.62
N ALA A 74 -34.37 13.77 -7.69
CA ALA A 74 -35.79 13.48 -7.88
C ALA A 74 -36.60 14.76 -8.04
N ALA A 75 -36.30 15.80 -7.25
CA ALA A 75 -36.96 17.11 -7.28
C ALA A 75 -37.01 17.69 -8.69
N HIS A 76 -35.89 17.63 -9.42
CA HIS A 76 -35.76 18.17 -10.78
C HIS A 76 -36.63 17.45 -11.82
N THR A 77 -37.14 16.26 -11.49
CA THR A 77 -38.00 15.47 -12.39
C THR A 77 -39.49 15.60 -12.07
N LEU A 78 -39.85 16.32 -11.02
CA LEU A 78 -41.24 16.53 -10.61
C LEU A 78 -41.93 17.63 -11.45
N PRO A 79 -43.26 17.55 -11.65
CA PRO A 79 -44.04 18.61 -12.28
C PRO A 79 -43.88 19.96 -11.58
N THR A 80 -43.99 21.06 -12.34
CA THR A 80 -43.80 22.42 -11.83
C THR A 80 -44.80 22.84 -10.75
N ASP A 81 -45.96 22.21 -10.72
CA ASP A 81 -47.08 22.41 -9.78
C ASP A 81 -47.06 21.42 -8.60
N PHE A 82 -46.03 20.57 -8.50
CA PHE A 82 -45.85 19.67 -7.37
C PHE A 82 -45.57 20.43 -6.06
N HIS A 83 -45.92 19.82 -4.93
CA HIS A 83 -45.69 20.40 -3.59
C HIS A 83 -44.20 20.74 -3.37
N PRO A 84 -43.88 21.91 -2.80
CA PRO A 84 -42.48 22.25 -2.51
C PRO A 84 -41.85 21.27 -1.52
N ILE A 85 -40.61 20.86 -1.79
CA ILE A 85 -39.89 19.84 -1.01
C ILE A 85 -38.54 20.34 -0.51
N ARG A 86 -38.07 19.76 0.61
CA ARG A 86 -36.75 20.08 1.14
C ARG A 86 -36.07 18.90 1.82
N GLY A 87 -34.73 18.90 1.78
CA GLY A 87 -33.88 17.98 2.51
C GLY A 87 -32.91 18.74 3.42
N VAL A 88 -32.72 18.26 4.65
CA VAL A 88 -31.75 18.81 5.62
C VAL A 88 -30.91 17.67 6.19
N ASN A 89 -29.60 17.87 6.22
CA ASN A 89 -28.69 16.94 6.87
C ASN A 89 -28.78 17.11 8.39
N LEU A 90 -29.07 16.02 9.12
CA LEU A 90 -29.20 16.06 10.58
C LEU A 90 -27.93 16.51 11.30
N SER A 91 -26.75 16.29 10.71
CA SER A 91 -25.48 16.78 11.25
C SER A 91 -25.33 18.31 11.21
N SER A 92 -26.18 19.02 10.45
CA SER A 92 -26.26 20.48 10.49
C SER A 92 -26.99 21.03 11.73
N LEU A 93 -27.58 20.15 12.54
CA LEU A 93 -28.29 20.49 13.78
C LEU A 93 -27.60 19.88 15.01
N PRO A 94 -26.33 20.23 15.30
CA PRO A 94 -25.51 19.52 16.29
C PRO A 94 -25.88 19.83 17.74
N THR A 95 -26.63 20.89 18.02
CA THR A 95 -26.94 21.32 19.40
C THR A 95 -28.42 21.61 19.58
N THR A 96 -28.87 21.61 20.83
CA THR A 96 -30.23 21.97 21.22
C THR A 96 -30.66 23.32 20.66
N SER A 97 -29.80 24.34 20.72
CA SER A 97 -30.13 25.68 20.22
C SER A 97 -30.38 25.70 18.71
N HIS A 98 -29.57 24.97 17.92
CA HIS A 98 -29.80 24.85 16.47
C HIS A 98 -31.13 24.17 16.17
N VAL A 99 -31.47 23.12 16.92
CA VAL A 99 -32.75 22.42 16.77
C VAL A 99 -33.93 23.32 17.14
N ASP A 100 -33.86 24.00 18.29
CA ASP A 100 -34.94 24.86 18.77
C ASP A 100 -35.18 26.02 17.77
N GLU A 101 -34.10 26.61 17.24
CA GLU A 101 -34.20 27.62 16.18
C GLU A 101 -34.80 27.05 14.90
N PHE A 102 -34.32 25.90 14.43
CA PHE A 102 -34.84 25.21 13.26
C PHE A 102 -36.35 24.92 13.39
N ILE A 103 -36.80 24.38 14.52
CA ILE A 103 -38.23 24.12 14.77
C ILE A 103 -39.04 25.43 14.74
N ARG A 104 -38.49 26.51 15.32
CA ARG A 104 -39.17 27.79 15.46
C ARG A 104 -39.29 28.55 14.14
N THR A 105 -38.25 28.56 13.31
CA THR A 105 -38.20 29.37 12.08
C THR A 105 -38.64 28.60 10.84
N GLU A 106 -38.38 27.30 10.81
CA GLU A 106 -38.41 26.56 9.55
C GLU A 106 -39.64 25.65 9.41
N LEU A 107 -40.12 25.04 10.49
CA LEU A 107 -41.13 23.96 10.39
C LEU A 107 -42.59 24.42 10.29
N ALA A 108 -42.87 25.73 10.31
CA ALA A 108 -44.23 26.26 10.37
C ALA A 108 -45.09 25.77 9.18
N ASP A 109 -44.57 25.90 7.96
CA ASP A 109 -45.29 25.61 6.71
C ASP A 109 -45.15 24.15 6.24
N VAL A 110 -44.29 23.36 6.90
CA VAL A 110 -44.06 21.94 6.59
C VAL A 110 -45.22 21.10 7.13
N GLN A 111 -45.85 20.26 6.29
CA GLN A 111 -46.91 19.34 6.71
C GLN A 111 -46.40 17.91 6.94
N VAL A 112 -45.53 17.41 6.04
CA VAL A 112 -44.98 16.05 6.10
C VAL A 112 -43.51 16.11 6.48
N ILE A 113 -43.13 15.44 7.57
CA ILE A 113 -41.75 15.38 8.09
C ILE A 113 -41.30 13.92 8.10
N ILE A 114 -40.26 13.61 7.33
CA ILE A 114 -39.59 12.31 7.35
C ILE A 114 -38.28 12.44 8.12
N LEU A 115 -38.14 11.71 9.21
CA LEU A 115 -36.92 11.63 10.01
C LEU A 115 -36.26 10.26 9.81
N ARG A 116 -35.11 10.24 9.13
CA ARG A 116 -34.26 9.06 8.98
C ARG A 116 -32.97 9.20 9.80
N SER A 117 -32.89 8.46 10.91
CA SER A 117 -31.80 8.59 11.88
C SER A 117 -30.89 7.35 11.91
N LEU A 118 -29.57 7.54 11.82
CA LEU A 118 -28.59 6.49 12.08
C LEU A 118 -28.41 6.33 13.60
N GLY A 119 -28.51 5.11 14.13
CA GLY A 119 -28.43 4.88 15.59
C GLY A 119 -29.75 5.10 16.34
N GLY A 120 -30.88 5.03 15.64
CA GLY A 120 -32.21 5.13 16.26
C GLY A 120 -32.48 6.52 16.83
N ARG A 121 -33.21 6.56 17.96
CA ARG A 121 -33.50 7.80 18.70
C ARG A 121 -32.25 8.55 19.15
N GLN A 122 -31.20 7.84 19.55
CA GLN A 122 -29.94 8.43 20.03
C GLN A 122 -29.16 9.13 18.92
N GLY A 123 -29.39 8.75 17.66
CA GLY A 123 -28.78 9.40 16.50
C GLY A 123 -29.10 10.89 16.37
N PHE A 124 -30.25 11.33 16.89
CA PHE A 124 -30.65 12.74 16.90
C PHE A 124 -30.95 13.22 18.32
N ILE A 125 -30.02 12.96 19.24
CA ILE A 125 -30.20 13.12 20.69
C ILE A 125 -30.71 14.50 21.12
N HIS A 126 -30.26 15.57 20.45
CA HIS A 126 -30.65 16.94 20.81
C HIS A 126 -32.04 17.32 20.32
N GLY A 127 -32.56 16.66 19.27
CA GLY A 127 -33.77 17.10 18.59
C GLY A 127 -34.89 16.09 18.40
N PHE A 128 -34.65 14.79 18.60
CA PHE A 128 -35.67 13.76 18.38
C PHE A 128 -36.95 14.03 19.18
N ASP A 129 -36.84 14.15 20.51
CA ASP A 129 -37.99 14.34 21.38
C ASP A 129 -38.71 15.66 21.12
N ARG A 130 -37.95 16.71 20.80
CA ARG A 130 -38.47 18.04 20.47
C ARG A 130 -39.27 18.02 19.18
N LEU A 131 -38.74 17.38 18.14
CA LEU A 131 -39.40 17.23 16.85
C LEU A 131 -40.69 16.41 16.99
N VAL A 132 -40.64 15.29 17.72
CA VAL A 132 -41.83 14.45 18.00
C VAL A 132 -42.88 15.24 18.75
N GLN A 133 -42.49 15.99 19.78
CA GLN A 133 -43.41 16.82 20.56
C GLN A 133 -44.04 17.92 19.69
N TYR A 134 -43.23 18.62 18.90
CA TYR A 134 -43.68 19.67 18.00
C TYR A 134 -44.68 19.12 16.96
N ALA A 135 -44.34 18.02 16.29
CA ALA A 135 -45.20 17.42 15.28
C ALA A 135 -46.57 17.02 15.85
N LYS A 136 -46.59 16.44 17.06
CA LYS A 136 -47.86 16.09 17.75
C LYS A 136 -48.67 17.31 18.17
N GLN A 137 -48.02 18.39 18.59
CA GLN A 137 -48.70 19.62 19.03
C GLN A 137 -49.28 20.43 17.87
N GLN A 138 -48.61 20.39 16.71
CA GLN A 138 -48.98 21.15 15.51
C GLN A 138 -49.70 20.28 14.45
N ASP A 139 -50.09 19.06 14.79
CA ASP A 139 -50.80 18.11 13.92
C ASP A 139 -50.07 17.86 12.57
N LYS A 140 -48.75 17.66 12.64
CA LYS A 140 -47.90 17.35 11.48
C LYS A 140 -47.79 15.84 11.27
N ASP A 141 -47.66 15.43 10.01
CA ASP A 141 -47.43 14.05 9.62
C ASP A 141 -45.94 13.71 9.78
N LEU A 142 -45.58 13.01 10.85
CA LEU A 142 -44.21 12.63 11.20
C LEU A 142 -43.99 11.14 10.93
N ILE A 143 -42.91 10.85 10.20
CA ILE A 143 -42.47 9.50 9.85
C ILE A 143 -41.05 9.30 10.37
N CYS A 144 -40.89 8.51 11.41
CA CYS A 144 -39.59 8.19 12.01
C CYS A 144 -39.14 6.79 11.58
N ILE A 145 -38.03 6.71 10.86
CA ILE A 145 -37.47 5.46 10.33
C ILE A 145 -35.97 5.34 10.60
N PRO A 146 -35.43 4.12 10.73
CA PRO A 146 -34.01 3.93 10.95
C PRO A 146 -33.20 4.10 9.66
N GLY A 147 -31.92 4.47 9.83
CA GLY A 147 -30.91 4.43 8.77
C GLY A 147 -30.31 3.03 8.54
N THR A 148 -30.63 2.05 9.38
CA THR A 148 -30.14 0.66 9.32
C THR A 148 -31.18 -0.28 8.70
N GLU A 149 -30.78 -1.53 8.46
CA GLU A 149 -31.70 -2.58 8.01
C GLU A 149 -32.77 -2.93 9.07
N GLY A 150 -34.00 -3.14 8.60
CA GLY A 150 -35.18 -3.44 9.40
C GLY A 150 -35.86 -2.18 9.93
N LEU A 151 -37.17 -2.29 10.20
CA LEU A 151 -37.89 -1.24 10.93
C LEU A 151 -37.52 -1.28 12.41
N ASP A 152 -37.35 -0.09 12.99
CA ASP A 152 -37.13 0.10 14.43
C ASP A 152 -38.49 0.30 15.12
N PRO A 153 -38.92 -0.60 16.03
CA PRO A 153 -40.19 -0.47 16.74
C PRO A 153 -40.31 0.80 17.57
N GLU A 154 -39.21 1.30 18.15
CA GLU A 154 -39.20 2.54 18.95
C GLU A 154 -39.48 3.74 18.04
N LEU A 155 -38.74 3.87 16.93
CA LEU A 155 -38.96 4.95 15.97
C LEU A 155 -40.38 4.88 15.36
N THR A 156 -40.82 3.67 15.01
CA THR A 156 -42.16 3.43 14.44
C THR A 156 -43.26 3.91 15.39
N ALA A 157 -43.13 3.65 16.70
CA ALA A 157 -44.11 4.07 17.71
C ALA A 157 -44.21 5.60 17.90
N HIS A 158 -43.19 6.35 17.47
CA HIS A 158 -43.16 7.82 17.55
C HIS A 158 -43.70 8.53 16.29
N SER A 159 -43.91 7.80 15.20
CA SER A 159 -44.54 8.32 13.98
C SER A 159 -46.02 8.65 14.22
N THR A 160 -46.57 9.63 13.51
CA THR A 160 -47.99 10.04 13.61
C THR A 160 -48.88 9.50 12.50
N VAL A 161 -48.29 8.86 11.48
CA VAL A 161 -49.00 8.26 10.34
C VAL A 161 -49.28 6.76 10.52
N PRO A 162 -50.19 6.13 9.73
CA PRO A 162 -50.44 4.70 9.79
C PRO A 162 -49.22 3.84 9.46
N VAL A 163 -49.06 2.68 10.14
CA VAL A 163 -47.94 1.74 9.96
C VAL A 163 -47.68 1.34 8.49
N PRO A 164 -48.69 1.09 7.63
CA PRO A 164 -48.44 0.79 6.22
C PRO A 164 -47.68 1.91 5.48
N VAL A 165 -47.95 3.18 5.81
CA VAL A 165 -47.25 4.33 5.23
C VAL A 165 -45.78 4.33 5.67
N ILE A 166 -45.51 4.08 6.96
CA ILE A 166 -44.14 3.99 7.50
C ILE A 166 -43.36 2.89 6.80
N HIS A 167 -43.99 1.72 6.60
CA HIS A 167 -43.37 0.57 5.98
C HIS A 167 -42.97 0.82 4.52
N ASP A 168 -43.85 1.44 3.72
CA ASP A 168 -43.52 1.73 2.33
C ASP A 168 -42.51 2.88 2.18
N VAL A 169 -42.59 3.92 3.02
CA VAL A 169 -41.54 4.97 3.08
C VAL A 169 -40.18 4.38 3.44
N TYR A 170 -40.12 3.48 4.43
CA TYR A 170 -38.90 2.74 4.74
C TYR A 170 -38.40 1.97 3.51
N ARG A 171 -39.28 1.25 2.78
CA ARG A 171 -38.89 0.49 1.59
C ARG A 171 -38.34 1.38 0.47
N TYR A 172 -38.97 2.52 0.17
CA TYR A 172 -38.44 3.46 -0.83
C TYR A 172 -37.02 3.94 -0.46
N LEU A 173 -36.81 4.35 0.79
CA LEU A 173 -35.51 4.87 1.25
C LEU A 173 -34.46 3.78 1.48
N HIS A 174 -34.89 2.56 1.81
CA HIS A 174 -34.00 1.41 1.98
C HIS A 174 -33.53 0.87 0.62
N TYR A 175 -34.44 0.67 -0.33
CA TYR A 175 -34.07 0.29 -1.70
C TYR A 175 -33.29 1.40 -2.40
N GLY A 176 -33.59 2.65 -2.08
CA GLY A 176 -32.88 3.85 -2.56
C GLY A 176 -33.06 4.08 -4.06
N GLY A 177 -32.37 5.10 -4.59
CA GLY A 177 -32.44 5.46 -6.01
C GLY A 177 -33.37 6.64 -6.27
N ILE A 178 -33.04 7.40 -7.32
CA ILE A 178 -33.76 8.63 -7.72
C ILE A 178 -35.23 8.31 -8.03
N ASP A 179 -35.50 7.22 -8.74
CA ASP A 179 -36.87 6.83 -9.10
C ASP A 179 -37.69 6.45 -7.86
N ASN A 180 -37.15 5.65 -6.93
CA ASN A 180 -37.85 5.34 -5.67
C ASN A 180 -38.08 6.59 -4.82
N MET A 181 -37.12 7.52 -4.79
CA MET A 181 -37.29 8.80 -4.09
C MET A 181 -38.43 9.62 -4.71
N ARG A 182 -38.50 9.71 -6.05
CA ARG A 182 -39.63 10.37 -6.74
C ARG A 182 -40.96 9.70 -6.41
N GLN A 183 -41.04 8.37 -6.52
CA GLN A 183 -42.27 7.63 -6.27
C GLN A 183 -42.72 7.73 -4.81
N MET A 184 -41.78 7.79 -3.87
CA MET A 184 -42.07 8.09 -2.47
C MET A 184 -42.73 9.46 -2.30
N LEU A 185 -42.27 10.50 -3.01
CA LEU A 185 -42.87 11.83 -2.93
C LEU A 185 -44.30 11.85 -3.47
N TYR A 186 -44.57 11.18 -4.60
CA TYR A 186 -45.94 11.01 -5.10
C TYR A 186 -46.82 10.22 -4.12
N PHE A 187 -46.28 9.12 -3.58
CA PHE A 187 -46.95 8.32 -2.56
C PHE A 187 -47.35 9.15 -1.33
N LEU A 188 -46.44 9.97 -0.81
CA LEU A 188 -46.70 10.84 0.33
C LEU A 188 -47.71 11.95 0.00
N ALA A 189 -47.59 12.58 -1.17
CA ALA A 189 -48.53 13.61 -1.61
C ALA A 189 -49.96 13.06 -1.75
N ASP A 190 -50.13 11.82 -2.24
CA ASP A 190 -51.44 11.22 -2.41
C ASP A 190 -52.06 10.77 -1.09
N HIS A 191 -51.26 10.16 -0.20
CA HIS A 191 -51.77 9.61 1.06
C HIS A 191 -51.95 10.65 2.16
N LEU A 192 -51.13 11.70 2.18
CA LEU A 192 -51.10 12.67 3.28
C LEU A 192 -51.57 14.07 2.85
N LEU A 193 -51.45 14.43 1.56
CA LEU A 193 -51.81 15.77 1.05
C LEU A 193 -52.97 15.77 0.05
N ALA A 194 -53.52 14.60 -0.31
CA ALA A 194 -54.60 14.42 -1.28
C ALA A 194 -54.32 15.01 -2.68
N GLY A 195 -53.07 14.87 -3.17
CA GLY A 195 -52.61 15.45 -4.44
C GLY A 195 -53.14 14.79 -5.73
N GLY A 196 -53.29 13.45 -5.74
CA GLY A 196 -53.82 12.69 -6.88
C GLY A 196 -52.82 12.49 -8.04
N TRP A 197 -51.53 12.36 -7.73
CA TRP A 197 -50.42 12.24 -8.68
C TRP A 197 -50.23 10.83 -9.25
N GLY A 198 -50.65 9.80 -8.51
CA GLY A 198 -50.36 8.40 -8.83
C GLY A 198 -48.91 8.04 -8.49
N PHE A 199 -48.69 6.82 -7.98
CA PHE A 199 -47.37 6.35 -7.58
C PHE A 199 -47.17 4.85 -7.90
N ASP A 200 -45.93 4.47 -8.19
CA ASP A 200 -45.51 3.08 -8.35
C ASP A 200 -45.02 2.50 -7.01
N GLN A 201 -45.15 1.19 -6.80
CA GLN A 201 -44.65 0.52 -5.58
C GLN A 201 -43.10 0.58 -5.45
N PRO A 202 -42.54 0.52 -4.22
CA PRO A 202 -41.09 0.55 -4.01
C PRO A 202 -40.41 -0.64 -4.70
N VAL A 203 -39.38 -0.37 -5.51
CA VAL A 203 -38.66 -1.42 -6.26
C VAL A 203 -37.22 -1.56 -5.78
N GLU A 204 -36.81 -2.78 -5.46
CA GLU A 204 -35.43 -3.05 -5.06
C GLU A 204 -34.46 -2.79 -6.21
N GLN A 205 -33.45 -1.96 -5.96
CA GLN A 205 -32.45 -1.60 -6.96
C GLN A 205 -31.33 -2.64 -6.98
N PRO A 206 -30.81 -3.06 -8.15
CA PRO A 206 -29.76 -4.06 -8.27
C PRO A 206 -28.51 -3.70 -7.44
N ARG A 207 -27.85 -4.71 -6.86
CA ARG A 207 -26.63 -4.54 -6.05
C ARG A 207 -25.38 -4.24 -6.88
N HIS A 208 -25.39 -4.67 -8.14
CA HIS A 208 -24.31 -4.50 -9.10
C HIS A 208 -24.90 -4.33 -10.50
N GLY A 209 -24.24 -3.58 -11.38
CA GLY A 209 -24.72 -3.40 -12.76
C GLY A 209 -23.85 -2.47 -13.58
N ILE A 210 -24.10 -2.43 -14.89
CA ILE A 210 -23.44 -1.51 -15.83
C ILE A 210 -24.19 -0.18 -15.83
N TYR A 211 -23.47 0.88 -15.51
CA TYR A 211 -23.99 2.24 -15.53
C TYR A 211 -24.03 2.76 -16.98
N ARG A 212 -25.09 3.50 -17.33
CA ARG A 212 -25.20 4.19 -18.61
C ARG A 212 -25.28 5.68 -18.37
N ARG A 213 -24.29 6.41 -18.89
CA ARG A 213 -24.35 7.87 -18.96
C ARG A 213 -25.47 8.29 -19.92
N LEU A 214 -26.38 9.14 -19.43
CA LEU A 214 -27.44 9.74 -20.25
C LEU A 214 -27.00 11.13 -20.73
N GLY A 215 -27.20 11.45 -22.01
CA GLY A 215 -26.95 12.80 -22.51
C GLY A 215 -28.05 13.78 -22.13
N ASP A 216 -27.75 15.08 -21.99
CA ASP A 216 -28.71 16.13 -21.58
C ASP A 216 -30.00 16.17 -22.41
N LYS A 217 -29.88 15.98 -23.73
CA LYS A 217 -31.03 15.91 -24.64
C LYS A 217 -31.88 14.68 -24.41
N GLU A 218 -31.27 13.58 -23.98
CA GLU A 218 -31.95 12.36 -23.61
C GLU A 218 -32.69 12.56 -22.29
N ILE A 219 -32.01 13.05 -21.24
CA ILE A 219 -32.61 13.39 -19.94
C ILE A 219 -33.85 14.28 -20.12
N LYS A 220 -33.74 15.36 -20.91
CA LYS A 220 -34.86 16.26 -21.19
C LYS A 220 -36.03 15.56 -21.91
N ARG A 221 -35.73 14.73 -22.91
CA ARG A 221 -36.76 13.95 -23.63
C ARG A 221 -37.44 12.91 -22.75
N LEU A 222 -36.71 12.33 -21.81
CA LEU A 222 -37.22 11.33 -20.88
C LEU A 222 -38.16 11.98 -19.87
N GLY A 223 -37.80 13.16 -19.33
CA GLY A 223 -38.70 13.98 -18.52
C GLY A 223 -39.99 14.35 -19.26
N ASP A 224 -39.88 14.82 -20.51
CA ASP A 224 -41.05 15.16 -21.35
C ASP A 224 -41.95 13.96 -21.67
N LYS A 225 -41.38 12.76 -21.79
CA LYS A 225 -42.12 11.50 -22.04
C LYS A 225 -42.82 11.01 -20.79
N GLU A 226 -42.20 11.13 -19.62
CA GLU A 226 -42.79 10.68 -18.35
C GLU A 226 -43.95 11.57 -17.92
N ILE A 227 -43.85 12.89 -18.13
CA ILE A 227 -44.98 13.82 -17.96
C ILE A 227 -46.18 13.41 -18.83
N LYS A 228 -45.94 12.90 -20.04
CA LYS A 228 -46.98 12.37 -20.93
C LYS A 228 -47.51 11.00 -20.51
N ARG A 229 -46.70 10.18 -19.84
CA ARG A 229 -47.11 8.87 -19.29
C ARG A 229 -48.06 9.04 -18.11
N LEU A 230 -47.79 9.96 -17.19
CA LEU A 230 -48.73 10.28 -16.09
C LEU A 230 -50.10 10.76 -16.59
N ALA A 231 -50.18 11.26 -17.83
CA ALA A 231 -51.43 11.62 -18.48
C ALA A 231 -52.16 10.44 -19.18
N ASN A 232 -51.48 9.32 -19.44
CA ASN A 232 -52.01 8.15 -20.14
C ASN A 232 -51.72 6.88 -19.33
N ASP A 233 -52.76 6.39 -18.65
CA ASP A 233 -52.85 5.31 -17.65
C ASP A 233 -52.31 3.92 -18.11
N ASP A 234 -51.03 3.81 -18.50
CA ASP A 234 -50.39 2.57 -18.99
C ASP A 234 -49.44 1.94 -17.94
N THR A 235 -49.62 0.62 -17.77
CA THR A 235 -49.09 -0.28 -16.74
C THR A 235 -47.57 -0.27 -16.51
N HIS A 236 -47.16 -0.66 -15.28
CA HIS A 236 -45.78 -0.77 -14.77
C HIS A 236 -44.77 -1.40 -15.74
N LEU A 237 -43.61 -0.75 -15.92
CA LEU A 237 -42.45 -1.25 -16.66
C LEU A 237 -41.35 -1.73 -15.68
N PRO A 238 -40.57 -2.77 -16.02
CA PRO A 238 -39.37 -3.16 -15.27
C PRO A 238 -38.36 -2.01 -15.14
N ILE A 239 -37.53 -1.98 -14.08
CA ILE A 239 -36.51 -0.92 -13.87
C ILE A 239 -35.61 -0.75 -15.11
N SER A 240 -35.19 -1.84 -15.75
CA SER A 240 -34.35 -1.80 -16.97
C SER A 240 -35.03 -1.20 -18.20
N GLN A 241 -36.35 -0.97 -18.13
CA GLN A 241 -37.18 -0.37 -19.17
C GLN A 241 -37.79 0.96 -18.71
N SER A 242 -37.43 1.44 -17.50
CA SER A 242 -37.79 2.79 -17.05
C SER A 242 -37.14 3.79 -18.00
N PRO A 243 -37.88 4.80 -18.52
CA PRO A 243 -37.30 5.83 -19.36
C PRO A 243 -36.11 6.54 -18.68
N ILE A 244 -36.05 6.56 -17.35
CA ILE A 244 -35.02 7.26 -16.57
C ILE A 244 -33.91 6.32 -16.09
N SER A 245 -33.90 5.05 -16.51
CA SER A 245 -32.87 4.11 -16.04
C SER A 245 -31.50 4.39 -16.65
N ASN A 246 -30.55 4.78 -15.79
CA ASN A 246 -29.11 4.86 -16.10
C ASN A 246 -28.45 3.47 -15.99
N LEU A 247 -29.18 2.41 -16.32
CA LEU A 247 -28.76 1.01 -16.24
C LEU A 247 -28.71 0.43 -17.65
N GLN A 248 -27.70 -0.38 -17.94
CA GLN A 248 -27.56 -1.11 -19.20
C GLN A 248 -27.29 -2.59 -18.93
N SER A 249 -27.80 -3.48 -19.79
CA SER A 249 -27.43 -4.89 -19.73
C SER A 249 -26.09 -5.12 -20.43
N LEU A 250 -25.37 -6.19 -20.05
CA LEU A 250 -24.12 -6.53 -20.73
C LEU A 250 -24.31 -6.78 -22.24
N PRO A 251 -25.34 -7.52 -22.72
CA PRO A 251 -25.62 -7.63 -24.14
C PRO A 251 -25.84 -6.28 -24.84
N ASP A 252 -26.53 -5.34 -24.20
CA ASP A 252 -26.76 -4.01 -24.77
C ASP A 252 -25.45 -3.21 -24.85
N TRP A 253 -24.60 -3.29 -23.83
CA TRP A 253 -23.28 -2.63 -23.85
C TRP A 253 -22.37 -3.23 -24.94
N LEU A 254 -22.37 -4.56 -25.08
CA LEU A 254 -21.63 -5.27 -26.12
C LEU A 254 -22.10 -4.90 -27.54
N SER A 255 -23.34 -4.43 -27.72
CA SER A 255 -23.82 -3.96 -29.03
C SER A 255 -23.12 -2.69 -29.52
N SER A 256 -22.62 -1.86 -28.61
CA SER A 256 -21.84 -0.63 -28.89
C SER A 256 -20.33 -0.84 -28.77
N TYR A 257 -19.88 -2.02 -28.37
CA TYR A 257 -18.49 -2.34 -28.12
C TYR A 257 -17.67 -2.47 -29.40
N ASP A 258 -16.56 -1.73 -29.49
CA ASP A 258 -15.58 -1.85 -30.57
C ASP A 258 -14.33 -2.60 -30.09
N HIS A 259 -14.16 -3.86 -30.52
CA HIS A 259 -13.01 -4.71 -30.21
C HIS A 259 -11.66 -4.13 -30.65
N SER A 260 -11.64 -3.19 -31.60
CA SER A 260 -10.40 -2.55 -32.06
C SER A 260 -9.92 -1.46 -31.10
N ARG A 261 -10.78 -0.97 -30.20
CA ARG A 261 -10.48 0.09 -29.23
C ARG A 261 -10.08 -0.51 -27.88
N PRO A 262 -9.17 0.14 -27.14
CA PRO A 262 -8.86 -0.29 -25.77
C PRO A 262 -10.10 -0.14 -24.89
N THR A 263 -10.31 -1.06 -23.96
CA THR A 263 -11.45 -1.02 -23.03
C THR A 263 -10.98 -0.78 -21.61
N ILE A 264 -11.55 0.23 -20.96
CA ILE A 264 -11.24 0.61 -19.58
C ILE A 264 -12.50 0.42 -18.75
N ALA A 265 -12.43 -0.50 -17.77
CA ALA A 265 -13.50 -0.67 -16.81
C ALA A 265 -13.39 0.36 -15.68
N ILE A 266 -14.52 0.91 -15.22
CA ILE A 266 -14.57 1.82 -14.07
C ILE A 266 -15.36 1.12 -12.96
N LEU A 267 -14.72 0.82 -11.84
CA LEU A 267 -15.39 0.25 -10.66
C LEU A 267 -15.68 1.36 -9.64
N PHE A 268 -16.95 1.52 -9.26
CA PHE A 268 -17.37 2.54 -8.30
C PHE A 268 -18.50 2.05 -7.37
N TYR A 269 -18.71 2.75 -6.25
CA TYR A 269 -19.74 2.36 -5.29
C TYR A 269 -21.16 2.58 -5.82
N ARG A 270 -22.04 1.61 -5.58
CA ARG A 270 -23.49 1.67 -5.84
C ARG A 270 -24.16 2.90 -5.21
N SER A 271 -23.68 3.35 -4.06
CA SER A 271 -24.21 4.54 -3.37
C SER A 271 -24.13 5.81 -4.24
N HIS A 272 -23.10 5.97 -5.08
CA HIS A 272 -23.01 7.10 -6.01
C HIS A 272 -24.07 7.02 -7.10
N TRP A 273 -24.31 5.82 -7.65
CA TRP A 273 -25.37 5.59 -8.64
C TRP A 273 -26.76 5.87 -8.04
N LEU A 274 -27.07 5.31 -6.87
CA LEU A 274 -28.37 5.52 -6.22
C LEU A 274 -28.67 6.99 -5.92
N SER A 275 -27.64 7.76 -5.59
CA SER A 275 -27.78 9.18 -5.26
C SER A 275 -27.69 10.11 -6.47
N GLY A 276 -27.40 9.58 -7.66
CA GLY A 276 -27.11 10.41 -8.85
C GLY A 276 -25.86 11.28 -8.70
N ASN A 277 -24.94 10.89 -7.82
CA ASN A 277 -23.67 11.56 -7.55
C ASN A 277 -22.59 10.95 -8.44
N THR A 278 -22.80 11.01 -9.76
CA THR A 278 -21.98 10.33 -10.77
C THR A 278 -21.13 11.28 -11.60
N ASP A 279 -21.13 12.59 -11.34
CA ASP A 279 -20.44 13.60 -12.17
C ASP A 279 -18.97 13.25 -12.46
N PHE A 280 -18.27 12.70 -11.45
CA PHE A 280 -16.88 12.26 -11.61
C PHE A 280 -16.72 10.94 -12.36
N ILE A 281 -17.74 10.07 -12.36
CA ILE A 281 -17.80 8.86 -13.19
C ILE A 281 -18.10 9.25 -14.64
N ASP A 282 -19.04 10.17 -14.84
CA ASP A 282 -19.38 10.72 -16.15
C ASP A 282 -18.15 11.41 -16.78
N ALA A 283 -17.37 12.16 -16.00
CA ALA A 283 -16.10 12.74 -16.45
C ALA A 283 -15.06 11.68 -16.88
N LEU A 284 -14.98 10.54 -16.17
CA LEU A 284 -14.10 9.43 -16.58
C LEU A 284 -14.58 8.78 -17.89
N ILE A 285 -15.88 8.52 -18.02
CA ILE A 285 -16.49 7.94 -19.23
C ILE A 285 -16.17 8.83 -20.44
N ASP A 286 -16.46 10.12 -20.32
CA ASP A 286 -16.26 11.09 -21.39
C ASP A 286 -14.80 11.17 -21.82
N GLN A 287 -13.90 11.20 -20.84
CA GLN A 287 -12.47 11.30 -21.13
C GLN A 287 -11.91 10.01 -21.75
N ILE A 288 -12.42 8.82 -21.38
CA ILE A 288 -12.07 7.54 -22.04
C ILE A 288 -12.54 7.54 -23.50
N GLU A 289 -13.80 7.90 -23.74
CA GLU A 289 -14.39 7.91 -25.08
C GLU A 289 -13.71 8.96 -25.99
N ALA A 290 -13.39 10.13 -25.44
CA ALA A 290 -12.63 11.18 -26.13
C ALA A 290 -11.21 10.73 -26.50
N ASN A 291 -10.55 9.92 -25.66
CA ASN A 291 -9.26 9.30 -25.94
C ASN A 291 -9.36 8.04 -26.83
N GLY A 292 -10.54 7.73 -27.33
CA GLY A 292 -10.72 6.65 -28.29
C GLY A 292 -10.88 5.25 -27.69
N GLY A 293 -11.15 5.14 -26.39
CA GLY A 293 -11.42 3.86 -25.71
C GLY A 293 -12.92 3.55 -25.58
N ASN A 294 -13.22 2.32 -25.15
CA ASN A 294 -14.56 1.92 -24.67
C ASN A 294 -14.59 2.05 -23.14
N ALA A 295 -15.58 2.75 -22.60
CA ALA A 295 -15.81 2.82 -21.16
C ALA A 295 -16.77 1.70 -20.72
N LEU A 296 -16.38 0.93 -19.70
CA LEU A 296 -17.23 -0.09 -19.06
C LEU A 296 -17.43 0.26 -17.56
N PRO A 297 -18.36 1.18 -17.24
CA PRO A 297 -18.61 1.60 -15.86
C PRO A 297 -19.51 0.60 -15.12
N ILE A 298 -19.01 0.00 -14.05
CA ILE A 298 -19.69 -1.00 -13.24
C ILE A 298 -19.80 -0.48 -11.81
N PHE A 299 -21.02 -0.38 -11.30
CA PHE A 299 -21.25 -0.08 -9.90
C PHE A 299 -21.38 -1.37 -9.08
N THR A 300 -20.99 -1.31 -7.80
CA THR A 300 -21.17 -2.41 -6.85
C THR A 300 -21.35 -1.92 -5.43
N THR A 301 -22.13 -2.63 -4.61
CA THR A 301 -22.21 -2.38 -3.16
C THR A 301 -20.87 -2.61 -2.48
N SER A 302 -20.19 -3.70 -2.83
CA SER A 302 -18.93 -4.12 -2.24
C SER A 302 -18.18 -5.04 -3.20
N LEU A 303 -16.85 -4.97 -3.19
CA LEU A 303 -16.00 -5.97 -3.86
C LEU A 303 -15.82 -7.24 -3.03
N LYS A 304 -16.41 -7.32 -1.83
CA LYS A 304 -16.40 -8.52 -0.97
C LYS A 304 -17.63 -9.42 -1.18
N GLU A 305 -18.64 -8.92 -1.88
CA GLU A 305 -19.85 -9.69 -2.17
C GLU A 305 -19.61 -10.63 -3.36
N THR A 306 -19.86 -11.92 -3.16
CA THR A 306 -19.59 -12.99 -4.12
C THR A 306 -20.87 -13.47 -4.78
N THR A 307 -20.77 -13.97 -6.01
CA THR A 307 -21.93 -14.58 -6.68
C THR A 307 -22.35 -15.84 -5.92
N PRO A 308 -23.62 -15.96 -5.48
CA PRO A 308 -24.06 -17.13 -4.73
C PRO A 308 -23.89 -18.40 -5.59
N SER A 309 -23.25 -19.42 -5.03
CA SER A 309 -23.06 -20.70 -5.72
C SER A 309 -24.44 -21.32 -6.07
N PRO A 310 -24.63 -21.88 -7.27
CA PRO A 310 -25.92 -22.47 -7.69
C PRO A 310 -26.45 -23.55 -6.74
N ASP A 311 -25.60 -24.16 -5.90
CA ASP A 311 -25.99 -25.15 -4.88
C ASP A 311 -26.64 -24.57 -3.61
N GLN A 312 -26.73 -23.25 -3.45
CA GLN A 312 -27.34 -22.62 -2.26
C GLN A 312 -28.78 -22.12 -2.47
N THR A 313 -29.42 -22.44 -3.59
CA THR A 313 -30.80 -22.00 -3.89
C THR A 313 -31.91 -22.88 -3.26
N ASN A 314 -31.57 -23.86 -2.42
CA ASN A 314 -32.54 -24.68 -1.69
C ASN A 314 -32.50 -24.47 -0.17
N THR A 315 -32.82 -23.26 0.28
CA THR A 315 -33.38 -23.07 1.63
C THR A 315 -34.59 -22.14 1.55
N SER A 316 -35.79 -22.73 1.67
CA SER A 316 -37.04 -22.00 1.84
C SER A 316 -36.99 -21.12 3.10
N PRO A 317 -37.75 -20.00 3.17
CA PRO A 317 -37.70 -19.09 4.31
C PRO A 317 -38.28 -19.79 5.56
N SER A 318 -37.51 -19.81 6.65
CA SER A 318 -37.92 -20.40 7.92
C SER A 318 -39.06 -19.59 8.55
N THR A 319 -40.28 -20.13 8.50
CA THR A 319 -41.37 -19.72 9.39
C THR A 319 -41.08 -20.21 10.81
N SER A 320 -40.96 -19.29 11.76
CA SER A 320 -40.90 -19.59 13.19
C SER A 320 -42.21 -20.23 13.66
N ASN A 321 -42.16 -21.43 14.22
CA ASN A 321 -43.23 -21.93 15.08
C ASN A 321 -42.72 -22.79 16.24
N SER A 322 -42.94 -22.25 17.45
CA SER A 322 -43.19 -22.84 18.76
C SER A 322 -43.02 -24.36 18.98
N LYS A 323 -42.13 -24.68 19.95
CA LYS A 323 -42.21 -25.68 21.05
C LYS A 323 -42.91 -27.04 20.79
N ASN A 324 -42.14 -28.13 20.81
CA ASN A 324 -42.06 -29.09 21.94
C ASN A 324 -41.15 -30.30 21.61
N PRO A 325 -40.50 -30.94 22.61
CA PRO A 325 -39.52 -32.01 22.41
C PRO A 325 -40.12 -33.41 22.56
N LYS A 326 -39.57 -34.41 21.83
CA LYS A 326 -39.25 -35.76 22.35
C LYS A 326 -38.81 -36.76 21.27
N THR A 327 -37.79 -37.53 21.66
CA THR A 327 -37.53 -38.97 21.41
C THR A 327 -37.04 -39.47 20.03
N SER A 328 -35.77 -39.93 20.07
CA SER A 328 -35.30 -41.31 19.85
C SER A 328 -34.95 -41.84 18.44
N HIS A 329 -33.67 -42.23 18.34
CA HIS A 329 -33.14 -43.52 17.90
C HIS A 329 -32.97 -43.88 16.39
N HIS A 330 -31.76 -44.41 16.14
CA HIS A 330 -31.38 -45.51 15.21
C HIS A 330 -31.07 -45.16 13.74
N THR A 331 -29.78 -45.23 13.32
CA THR A 331 -29.08 -46.32 12.57
C THR A 331 -29.69 -46.61 11.20
N ALA A 332 -28.99 -46.86 10.10
CA ALA A 332 -27.60 -46.97 9.69
C ALA A 332 -27.62 -47.25 8.16
N THR A 333 -26.45 -47.19 7.49
CA THR A 333 -26.08 -47.99 6.28
C THR A 333 -26.92 -47.79 4.98
N SER A 334 -26.43 -47.83 3.74
CA SER A 334 -25.14 -48.19 3.14
C SER A 334 -25.27 -48.06 1.61
N SER A 335 -24.15 -47.69 0.96
CA SER A 335 -23.54 -48.35 -0.22
C SER A 335 -24.26 -48.40 -1.58
N ASN A 336 -23.56 -47.85 -2.59
CA ASN A 336 -23.08 -48.50 -3.84
C ASN A 336 -23.17 -47.56 -5.06
N THR A 337 -22.06 -47.02 -5.59
CA THR A 337 -21.09 -47.54 -6.60
C THR A 337 -21.54 -47.52 -8.07
N ILE A 338 -20.66 -46.90 -8.89
CA ILE A 338 -20.14 -47.32 -10.22
C ILE A 338 -20.53 -46.52 -11.50
N ASN A 339 -19.49 -45.78 -11.97
CA ASN A 339 -18.92 -45.60 -13.33
C ASN A 339 -19.54 -44.67 -14.40
N SER A 340 -18.80 -43.60 -14.77
CA SER A 340 -17.79 -43.55 -15.87
C SER A 340 -17.42 -42.08 -16.19
N MET A 341 -16.19 -41.59 -15.94
CA MET A 341 -14.97 -41.54 -16.77
C MET A 341 -15.00 -40.65 -18.03
N ASN A 342 -14.37 -39.46 -17.91
CA ASN A 342 -13.52 -38.67 -18.86
C ASN A 342 -13.75 -37.15 -18.62
N SER A 343 -12.78 -36.23 -18.54
CA SER A 343 -11.32 -36.25 -18.76
C SER A 343 -10.66 -35.14 -17.90
N MET A 344 -9.38 -35.35 -17.60
CA MET A 344 -8.49 -34.51 -16.80
C MET A 344 -8.31 -33.07 -17.32
N ASN A 345 -8.39 -32.09 -16.41
CA ASN A 345 -7.60 -30.87 -16.39
C ASN A 345 -7.17 -30.65 -14.93
N SER A 346 -5.89 -30.87 -14.63
CA SER A 346 -5.32 -30.77 -13.28
C SER A 346 -4.67 -29.40 -13.09
N THR A 347 -5.37 -28.48 -12.43
CA THR A 347 -4.78 -27.35 -11.70
C THR A 347 -4.80 -27.68 -10.22
N ASN A 348 -3.65 -27.63 -9.56
CA ASN A 348 -3.53 -27.79 -8.11
C ASN A 348 -4.33 -26.70 -7.41
N SER A 349 -5.52 -27.06 -6.90
CA SER A 349 -6.38 -26.18 -6.12
C SER A 349 -5.88 -26.12 -4.68
N ILE A 350 -5.26 -25.01 -4.30
CA ILE A 350 -5.33 -24.56 -2.91
C ILE A 350 -6.79 -24.14 -2.68
N ASN A 351 -7.42 -24.68 -1.63
CA ASN A 351 -8.81 -24.40 -1.29
C ASN A 351 -9.06 -22.89 -1.11
N SER A 352 -9.60 -22.20 -2.12
CA SER A 352 -10.29 -20.92 -2.00
C SER A 352 -11.76 -21.11 -2.39
N THR A 353 -12.60 -21.46 -1.43
CA THR A 353 -14.05 -21.67 -1.60
C THR A 353 -14.85 -20.38 -1.78
N THR A 354 -14.22 -19.29 -2.24
CA THR A 354 -14.86 -17.99 -2.46
C THR A 354 -14.95 -17.71 -3.95
N SER A 355 -16.18 -17.69 -4.48
CA SER A 355 -16.47 -17.19 -5.83
C SER A 355 -15.90 -15.76 -5.99
N PRO A 356 -15.52 -15.34 -7.20
CA PRO A 356 -15.10 -13.96 -7.44
C PRO A 356 -16.20 -12.96 -7.05
N PRO A 357 -15.85 -11.66 -6.87
CA PRO A 357 -16.82 -10.62 -6.63
C PRO A 357 -17.89 -10.61 -7.71
N ALA A 358 -19.17 -10.47 -7.33
CA ALA A 358 -20.28 -10.52 -8.30
C ALA A 358 -20.20 -9.41 -9.37
N ALA A 359 -19.54 -8.29 -9.04
CA ALA A 359 -19.27 -7.23 -10.01
C ALA A 359 -18.33 -7.67 -11.16
N PHE A 360 -17.51 -8.69 -10.93
CA PHE A 360 -16.55 -9.18 -11.93
C PHE A 360 -17.23 -9.99 -13.03
N ASP A 361 -18.45 -10.48 -12.82
CA ASP A 361 -19.23 -11.16 -13.86
C ASP A 361 -19.46 -10.25 -15.09
N TYR A 362 -19.49 -8.92 -14.90
CA TYR A 362 -19.61 -7.93 -15.98
C TYR A 362 -18.30 -7.66 -16.73
N LEU A 363 -17.16 -8.16 -16.24
CA LEU A 363 -15.85 -8.01 -16.89
C LEU A 363 -15.63 -9.06 -17.98
N TYR A 364 -16.48 -10.07 -18.06
CA TYR A 364 -16.35 -11.17 -19.02
C TYR A 364 -17.47 -11.12 -20.06
N THR A 365 -17.16 -11.55 -21.28
CA THR A 365 -18.18 -11.85 -22.27
C THR A 365 -18.99 -13.08 -21.83
N PRO A 366 -20.18 -13.32 -22.41
CA PRO A 366 -20.90 -14.57 -22.19
C PRO A 366 -20.12 -15.85 -22.58
N THR A 367 -19.05 -15.72 -23.39
CA THR A 367 -18.15 -16.82 -23.77
C THR A 367 -17.01 -17.03 -22.76
N GLY A 368 -16.86 -16.16 -21.77
CA GLY A 368 -15.83 -16.23 -20.73
C GLY A 368 -14.56 -15.44 -21.01
N ASP A 369 -14.53 -14.61 -22.06
CA ASP A 369 -13.37 -13.80 -22.41
C ASP A 369 -13.33 -12.51 -21.60
N LEU A 370 -12.17 -12.16 -21.04
CA LEU A 370 -12.00 -10.90 -20.32
C LEU A 370 -12.09 -9.70 -21.29
N ILE A 371 -13.00 -8.77 -21.00
CA ILE A 371 -13.30 -7.58 -21.81
C ILE A 371 -12.28 -6.45 -21.59
N PRO A 372 -12.02 -5.97 -20.36
CA PRO A 372 -11.18 -4.79 -20.14
C PRO A 372 -9.68 -5.08 -20.33
N ASN A 373 -8.96 -4.05 -20.76
CA ASN A 373 -7.49 -4.05 -20.74
C ASN A 373 -6.92 -3.49 -19.44
N VAL A 374 -7.67 -2.61 -18.78
CA VAL A 374 -7.31 -1.90 -17.55
C VAL A 374 -8.56 -1.68 -16.72
N ILE A 375 -8.43 -1.71 -15.39
CA ILE A 375 -9.47 -1.27 -14.45
C ILE A 375 -9.04 0.04 -13.80
N ILE A 376 -9.94 1.03 -13.78
CA ILE A 376 -9.88 2.17 -12.88
C ILE A 376 -10.84 1.90 -11.73
N SER A 377 -10.32 1.83 -10.51
CA SER A 377 -11.13 1.68 -9.30
C SER A 377 -11.21 3.01 -8.55
N THR A 378 -12.44 3.46 -8.29
CA THR A 378 -12.71 4.56 -7.35
C THR A 378 -13.17 4.04 -5.99
N ILE A 379 -13.17 2.72 -5.80
CA ILE A 379 -13.61 2.05 -4.57
C ILE A 379 -12.47 2.13 -3.54
N SER A 380 -12.80 2.64 -2.36
CA SER A 380 -11.89 2.69 -1.22
C SER A 380 -11.72 1.32 -0.57
N PHE A 381 -10.70 1.19 0.29
CA PHE A 381 -10.32 -0.01 1.03
C PHE A 381 -9.78 -1.17 0.17
N ALA A 382 -9.13 -2.11 0.86
CA ALA A 382 -8.74 -3.40 0.29
C ALA A 382 -9.95 -4.32 0.13
N MET A 383 -9.86 -5.23 -0.84
CA MET A 383 -10.80 -6.32 -1.03
C MET A 383 -10.65 -7.38 0.08
N GLY A 384 -9.41 -7.67 0.48
CA GLY A 384 -9.09 -8.62 1.54
C GLY A 384 -9.28 -8.07 2.96
N GLY A 385 -9.22 -8.97 3.96
CA GLY A 385 -9.00 -8.59 5.35
C GLY A 385 -7.52 -8.27 5.58
N ILE A 386 -7.22 -7.29 6.42
CA ILE A 386 -5.85 -6.87 6.75
C ILE A 386 -5.62 -7.09 8.23
N ASN A 387 -4.46 -7.67 8.56
CA ASN A 387 -4.01 -7.85 9.93
C ASN A 387 -3.17 -6.63 10.35
N PRO A 388 -3.65 -5.77 11.27
CA PRO A 388 -2.90 -4.61 11.71
C PRO A 388 -1.73 -4.96 12.65
N ASP A 389 -1.81 -6.11 13.34
CA ASP A 389 -0.88 -6.49 14.41
C ASP A 389 0.23 -7.45 13.94
N GLY A 390 0.35 -7.67 12.62
CA GLY A 390 1.32 -8.61 12.08
C GLY A 390 1.24 -8.78 10.56
N PRO A 391 1.92 -9.80 10.00
CA PRO A 391 1.89 -10.04 8.57
C PRO A 391 0.47 -10.31 8.08
N THR A 392 0.10 -9.68 6.97
CA THR A 392 -1.14 -9.97 6.25
C THR A 392 -0.84 -11.02 5.19
N ALA A 393 -1.41 -12.22 5.34
CA ALA A 393 -1.26 -13.27 4.34
C ALA A 393 -2.02 -12.90 3.05
N ALA A 394 -1.48 -13.31 1.90
CA ALA A 394 -2.19 -13.20 0.63
C ALA A 394 -3.53 -13.96 0.71
N GLY A 395 -4.64 -13.22 0.53
CA GLY A 395 -5.99 -13.77 0.60
C GLY A 395 -6.56 -14.10 -0.79
N TRP A 396 -7.82 -14.54 -0.80
CA TRP A 396 -8.60 -14.79 -2.02
C TRP A 396 -8.61 -13.60 -2.99
N ASN A 397 -8.50 -12.37 -2.48
CA ASN A 397 -8.45 -11.15 -3.26
C ASN A 397 -7.24 -11.14 -4.19
N VAL A 398 -6.06 -11.50 -3.69
CA VAL A 398 -4.83 -11.53 -4.49
C VAL A 398 -4.99 -12.52 -5.65
N SER A 399 -5.39 -13.77 -5.37
CA SER A 399 -5.59 -14.79 -6.40
C SER A 399 -6.66 -14.40 -7.43
N THR A 400 -7.72 -13.72 -6.99
CA THR A 400 -8.77 -13.22 -7.90
C THR A 400 -8.23 -12.14 -8.84
N LEU A 401 -7.43 -11.20 -8.32
CA LEU A 401 -6.85 -10.13 -9.12
C LEU A 401 -5.74 -10.65 -10.04
N GLU A 402 -4.94 -11.62 -9.60
CA GLU A 402 -3.97 -12.33 -10.44
C GLU A 402 -4.65 -13.04 -11.61
N ALA A 403 -5.82 -13.66 -11.39
CA ALA A 403 -6.58 -14.30 -12.46
C ALA A 403 -7.09 -13.30 -13.52
N LEU A 404 -7.40 -12.06 -13.14
CA LEU A 404 -7.72 -11.00 -14.10
C LEU A 404 -6.50 -10.60 -14.95
N ASN A 405 -5.30 -10.64 -14.35
CA ASN A 405 -4.02 -10.35 -15.01
C ASN A 405 -4.06 -9.05 -15.84
N ILE A 406 -4.58 -7.96 -15.28
CA ILE A 406 -4.63 -6.62 -15.90
C ILE A 406 -4.27 -5.54 -14.88
N PRO A 407 -3.73 -4.38 -15.32
CA PRO A 407 -3.45 -3.26 -14.42
C PRO A 407 -4.72 -2.71 -13.77
N ILE A 408 -4.62 -2.40 -12.47
CA ILE A 408 -5.70 -1.80 -11.68
C ILE A 408 -5.19 -0.48 -11.10
N LEU A 409 -5.75 0.62 -11.57
CA LEU A 409 -5.38 1.97 -11.18
C LEU A 409 -6.37 2.47 -10.12
N GLN A 410 -5.86 2.91 -8.98
CA GLN A 410 -6.65 3.54 -7.92
C GLN A 410 -6.81 5.03 -8.24
N ALA A 411 -8.02 5.43 -8.64
CA ALA A 411 -8.40 6.82 -8.83
C ALA A 411 -9.08 7.36 -7.56
N ILE A 412 -8.49 8.38 -6.96
CA ILE A 412 -8.86 8.76 -5.58
C ILE A 412 -10.08 9.68 -5.61
N SER A 413 -11.17 9.24 -4.97
CA SER A 413 -12.35 10.08 -4.71
C SER A 413 -12.30 10.58 -3.26
N SER A 414 -11.75 11.77 -3.06
CA SER A 414 -11.42 12.26 -1.72
C SER A 414 -12.63 12.87 -1.00
N GLY A 415 -12.77 12.55 0.29
CA GLY A 415 -13.74 13.20 1.17
C GLY A 415 -13.39 14.64 1.56
N MET A 416 -12.26 15.18 1.10
CA MET A 416 -11.82 16.57 1.31
C MET A 416 -12.50 17.55 0.37
N ARG A 417 -12.37 18.85 0.66
CA ARG A 417 -12.63 19.92 -0.32
C ARG A 417 -11.41 20.13 -1.22
N ALA A 418 -11.65 20.51 -2.47
CA ALA A 418 -10.58 20.75 -3.44
C ALA A 418 -9.66 21.90 -3.00
N GLU A 419 -10.23 22.97 -2.43
CA GLU A 419 -9.48 24.13 -1.94
C GLU A 419 -8.51 23.76 -0.81
N GLU A 420 -8.95 22.88 0.11
CA GLU A 420 -8.14 22.35 1.20
C GLU A 420 -6.96 21.55 0.65
N TRP A 421 -7.22 20.66 -0.31
CA TRP A 421 -6.18 19.88 -0.97
C TRP A 421 -5.18 20.78 -1.71
N GLN A 422 -5.63 21.81 -2.42
CA GLN A 422 -4.74 22.69 -3.17
C GLN A 422 -3.75 23.43 -2.26
N LEU A 423 -4.21 23.95 -1.12
CA LEU A 423 -3.36 24.69 -0.17
C LEU A 423 -2.43 23.78 0.65
N ASN A 424 -2.80 22.51 0.85
CA ASN A 424 -2.05 21.60 1.71
C ASN A 424 -0.88 20.93 0.98
N GLN A 425 0.35 21.13 1.47
CA GLN A 425 1.56 20.48 0.93
C GLN A 425 1.66 18.99 1.29
N ARG A 426 0.97 18.51 2.34
CA ARG A 426 0.82 17.07 2.58
C ARG A 426 -0.05 16.40 1.51
N GLY A 427 -0.96 17.18 0.89
CA GLY A 427 -1.93 16.69 -0.07
C GLY A 427 -3.17 16.12 0.63
N LEU A 428 -3.32 14.80 0.64
CA LEU A 428 -4.49 14.13 1.23
C LEU A 428 -4.46 14.12 2.77
N ARG A 429 -5.65 14.10 3.40
CA ARG A 429 -5.82 13.90 4.85
C ARG A 429 -5.51 12.46 5.25
N PRO A 430 -5.14 12.21 6.53
CA PRO A 430 -4.82 10.86 7.02
C PRO A 430 -5.87 9.79 6.70
N LEU A 431 -7.17 10.10 6.84
CA LEU A 431 -8.25 9.16 6.53
C LEU A 431 -8.31 8.81 5.02
N ASP A 432 -8.17 9.82 4.16
CA ASP A 432 -8.12 9.64 2.71
C ASP A 432 -6.90 8.81 2.29
N VAL A 433 -5.74 9.02 2.93
CA VAL A 433 -4.53 8.21 2.72
C VAL A 433 -4.76 6.75 3.15
N ALA A 434 -5.33 6.50 4.32
CA ALA A 434 -5.61 5.14 4.76
C ALA A 434 -6.56 4.43 3.78
N MET A 435 -7.70 5.05 3.49
CA MET A 435 -8.79 4.43 2.73
C MET A 435 -8.51 4.32 1.22
N ASN A 436 -7.85 5.30 0.62
CA ASN A 436 -7.67 5.36 -0.83
C ASN A 436 -6.23 5.12 -1.30
N VAL A 437 -5.26 4.96 -0.39
CA VAL A 437 -3.86 4.72 -0.74
C VAL A 437 -3.34 3.47 -0.04
N ALA A 438 -3.15 3.52 1.28
CA ALA A 438 -2.47 2.45 2.01
C ALA A 438 -3.21 1.11 1.95
N LEU A 439 -4.53 1.08 2.18
CA LEU A 439 -5.28 -0.17 2.11
C LEU A 439 -5.38 -0.72 0.66
N PRO A 440 -5.68 0.10 -0.38
CA PRO A 440 -5.59 -0.35 -1.76
C PRO A 440 -4.22 -0.88 -2.22
N GLU A 441 -3.11 -0.45 -1.61
CA GLU A 441 -1.77 -1.00 -1.90
C GLU A 441 -1.65 -2.50 -1.55
N PHE A 442 -2.42 -3.01 -0.57
CA PHE A 442 -2.47 -4.44 -0.23
C PHE A 442 -3.17 -5.29 -1.30
N ASP A 443 -4.00 -4.68 -2.14
CA ASP A 443 -4.58 -5.34 -3.33
C ASP A 443 -3.64 -5.24 -4.56
N GLY A 444 -2.46 -4.62 -4.43
CA GLY A 444 -1.54 -4.40 -5.54
C GLY A 444 -1.98 -3.31 -6.53
N ARG A 445 -2.92 -2.44 -6.15
CA ARG A 445 -3.40 -1.36 -7.04
C ARG A 445 -2.30 -0.29 -7.25
N ILE A 446 -2.20 0.22 -8.46
CA ILE A 446 -1.32 1.33 -8.82
C ILE A 446 -1.97 2.62 -8.35
N ILE A 447 -1.31 3.33 -7.43
CA ILE A 447 -1.83 4.58 -6.86
C ILE A 447 -1.63 5.72 -7.86
N THR A 448 -2.71 6.45 -8.16
CA THR A 448 -2.68 7.59 -9.10
C THR A 448 -2.91 8.93 -8.37
N VAL A 449 -3.88 9.73 -8.79
CA VAL A 449 -4.16 11.08 -8.29
C VAL A 449 -5.62 11.24 -7.85
N PRO A 450 -5.96 12.26 -7.03
CA PRO A 450 -7.34 12.57 -6.68
C PRO A 450 -8.10 13.16 -7.87
N ILE A 451 -9.11 12.43 -8.33
CA ILE A 451 -9.94 12.82 -9.47
C ILE A 451 -11.18 13.61 -9.07
N SER A 452 -11.58 13.53 -7.80
CA SER A 452 -12.76 14.24 -7.30
C SER A 452 -12.66 14.56 -5.81
N PHE A 453 -13.38 15.61 -5.41
CA PHE A 453 -13.43 16.13 -4.04
C PHE A 453 -14.87 16.41 -3.63
N LYS A 454 -15.17 16.32 -2.34
CA LYS A 454 -16.46 16.75 -1.80
C LYS A 454 -16.60 18.27 -1.93
N GLY A 455 -17.71 18.72 -2.48
CA GLY A 455 -18.06 20.12 -2.54
C GLY A 455 -19.49 20.36 -2.96
N GLU A 456 -19.86 21.65 -2.98
CA GLU A 456 -21.14 22.09 -3.53
C GLU A 456 -20.95 22.53 -4.99
N PRO A 457 -21.89 22.18 -5.89
CA PRO A 457 -21.83 22.67 -7.27
C PRO A 457 -21.87 24.21 -7.25
N LYS A 458 -20.84 24.85 -7.81
CA LYS A 458 -20.79 26.32 -7.91
C LYS A 458 -21.97 26.82 -8.74
N GLN A 459 -22.89 27.56 -8.12
CA GLN A 459 -23.88 28.34 -8.87
C GLN A 459 -23.13 29.36 -9.75
N GLN A 460 -23.41 29.36 -11.05
CA GLN A 460 -22.89 30.37 -11.97
C GLN A 460 -23.36 31.77 -11.51
N LYS A 461 -22.47 32.53 -10.88
CA LYS A 461 -22.66 33.98 -10.71
C LYS A 461 -22.38 34.67 -12.04
N ASN A 462 -23.44 35.03 -12.75
CA ASN A 462 -23.51 36.03 -13.82
C ASN A 462 -22.54 35.88 -15.01
N GLY A 463 -23.02 35.31 -16.12
CA GLY A 463 -22.96 35.95 -17.44
C GLY A 463 -21.60 36.23 -18.12
N SER A 464 -20.52 35.51 -17.81
CA SER A 464 -19.27 35.62 -18.58
C SER A 464 -18.56 34.26 -18.75
N THR A 465 -18.48 33.80 -20.00
CA THR A 465 -17.58 32.80 -20.63
C THR A 465 -16.14 32.84 -20.06
N CYS A 466 -15.31 31.80 -19.94
CA CYS A 466 -15.08 30.49 -20.60
C CYS A 466 -14.49 29.50 -19.56
N CYS A 467 -14.68 28.18 -19.65
CA CYS A 467 -13.78 27.18 -20.28
C CYS A 467 -14.60 25.98 -20.82
N GLY A 468 -14.14 25.35 -21.89
CA GLY A 468 -14.90 24.42 -22.74
C GLY A 468 -15.59 23.24 -22.05
N GLU A 469 -16.85 23.05 -22.43
CA GLU A 469 -17.68 21.82 -22.41
C GLU A 469 -17.89 21.12 -21.06
N ALA A 470 -18.52 21.82 -20.12
CA ALA A 470 -19.63 21.31 -19.31
C ALA A 470 -20.38 22.50 -18.68
N VAL A 471 -21.51 22.87 -19.27
CA VAL A 471 -22.35 23.99 -18.80
C VAL A 471 -23.34 23.45 -17.77
N CYS A 472 -23.19 23.82 -16.50
CA CYS A 472 -24.22 23.59 -15.48
C CYS A 472 -25.49 24.38 -15.82
N THR A 473 -26.55 23.68 -16.20
CA THR A 473 -27.88 24.26 -16.42
C THR A 473 -28.67 24.25 -15.12
N CYS A 474 -28.78 25.41 -14.44
CA CYS A 474 -30.03 25.97 -13.87
C CYS A 474 -29.71 26.98 -12.74
N ALA A 475 -29.90 28.27 -13.01
CA ALA A 475 -29.77 29.35 -12.02
C ALA A 475 -31.12 29.84 -11.46
N ASP A 476 -32.27 29.28 -11.89
CA ASP A 476 -33.58 29.91 -11.66
C ASP A 476 -34.63 29.03 -10.95
N ASP A 477 -34.32 27.83 -10.48
CA ASP A 477 -35.32 26.97 -9.82
C ASP A 477 -35.19 27.02 -8.28
N GLN A 478 -35.84 28.01 -7.66
CA GLN A 478 -35.94 28.17 -6.19
C GLN A 478 -36.76 27.04 -5.50
N ARG A 479 -37.18 26.00 -6.24
CA ARG A 479 -38.06 24.91 -5.79
C ARG A 479 -37.35 23.75 -5.11
N SER A 480 -36.02 23.64 -5.23
CA SER A 480 -35.19 22.62 -4.57
C SER A 480 -33.98 23.26 -3.91
N ALA A 481 -34.11 23.63 -2.64
CA ALA A 481 -32.99 24.06 -1.81
C ALA A 481 -32.50 22.88 -0.96
N VAL A 482 -31.97 21.85 -1.63
CA VAL A 482 -31.45 20.66 -0.96
C VAL A 482 -29.94 20.77 -0.79
N SER A 483 -29.50 20.83 0.47
CA SER A 483 -28.08 20.78 0.85
C SER A 483 -27.56 19.34 0.71
N GLY A 484 -26.49 19.15 -0.06
CA GLY A 484 -25.85 17.85 -0.23
C GLY A 484 -24.45 17.97 -0.83
N GLN A 485 -23.47 17.31 -0.23
CA GLN A 485 -22.08 17.31 -0.71
C GLN A 485 -21.93 16.33 -1.89
N ARG A 486 -21.58 16.84 -3.07
CA ARG A 486 -21.30 16.03 -4.28
C ARG A 486 -19.80 15.78 -4.43
N TYR A 487 -19.43 14.74 -5.17
CA TYR A 487 -18.05 14.56 -5.63
C TYR A 487 -17.85 15.31 -6.94
N ILE A 488 -17.17 16.45 -6.86
CA ILE A 488 -16.90 17.31 -8.00
C ILE A 488 -15.62 16.83 -8.69
N PRO A 489 -15.65 16.50 -10.00
CA PRO A 489 -14.45 16.10 -10.73
C PRO A 489 -13.44 17.24 -10.86
N VAL A 490 -12.17 16.89 -10.90
CA VAL A 490 -11.05 17.78 -11.22
C VAL A 490 -10.53 17.42 -12.62
N PRO A 491 -10.87 18.20 -13.66
CA PRO A 491 -10.68 17.78 -15.06
C PRO A 491 -9.27 17.37 -15.43
N ASP A 492 -8.25 18.10 -14.98
CA ASP A 492 -6.85 17.78 -15.27
C ASP A 492 -6.39 16.49 -14.57
N ARG A 493 -6.93 16.19 -13.38
CA ARG A 493 -6.64 14.96 -12.65
C ARG A 493 -7.36 13.75 -13.26
N VAL A 494 -8.61 13.93 -13.70
CA VAL A 494 -9.34 12.91 -14.49
C VAL A 494 -8.54 12.55 -15.73
N ARG A 495 -8.08 13.55 -16.49
CA ARG A 495 -7.23 13.34 -17.66
C ARG A 495 -5.95 12.57 -17.32
N ALA A 496 -5.23 12.95 -16.27
CA ALA A 496 -4.00 12.27 -15.87
C ALA A 496 -4.20 10.75 -15.65
N VAL A 497 -5.28 10.36 -14.95
CA VAL A 497 -5.61 8.94 -14.74
C VAL A 497 -5.98 8.23 -16.04
N ILE A 498 -6.76 8.87 -16.91
CA ILE A 498 -7.14 8.26 -18.19
C ILE A 498 -5.93 8.10 -19.11
N ASP A 499 -5.06 9.10 -19.20
CA ASP A 499 -3.87 9.02 -20.05
C ASP A 499 -2.94 7.89 -19.58
N GLN A 500 -2.77 7.71 -18.26
CA GLN A 500 -2.09 6.55 -17.68
C GLN A 500 -2.78 5.22 -18.03
N ALA A 501 -4.10 5.13 -17.88
CA ALA A 501 -4.86 3.93 -18.22
C ALA A 501 -4.74 3.57 -19.71
N MET A 502 -4.75 4.57 -20.59
CA MET A 502 -4.57 4.40 -22.03
C MET A 502 -3.16 3.88 -22.36
N ARG A 503 -2.11 4.40 -21.70
CA ARG A 503 -0.74 3.87 -21.85
C ARG A 503 -0.64 2.41 -21.46
N TYR A 504 -1.23 2.00 -20.33
CA TYR A 504 -1.29 0.58 -19.94
C TYR A 504 -2.07 -0.28 -20.92
N ALA A 505 -3.21 0.21 -21.42
CA ALA A 505 -4.02 -0.52 -22.40
C ALA A 505 -3.27 -0.71 -23.73
N VAL A 506 -2.55 0.32 -24.20
CA VAL A 506 -1.68 0.24 -25.38
C VAL A 506 -0.53 -0.72 -25.13
N LEU A 507 0.15 -0.64 -23.98
CA LEU A 507 1.28 -1.50 -23.63
C LEU A 507 0.89 -2.99 -23.64
N ARG A 508 -0.32 -3.33 -23.17
CA ARG A 508 -0.85 -4.70 -23.22
C ARG A 508 -1.06 -5.21 -24.64
N ARG A 509 -1.50 -4.34 -25.55
CA ARG A 509 -1.85 -4.70 -26.95
C ARG A 509 -0.65 -4.66 -27.90
N LYS A 510 0.38 -3.89 -27.57
CA LYS A 510 1.56 -3.70 -28.41
C LYS A 510 2.43 -4.98 -28.43
N PRO A 511 2.84 -5.50 -29.60
CA PRO A 511 3.77 -6.63 -29.67
C PRO A 511 5.13 -6.28 -29.03
N ASN A 512 5.75 -7.23 -28.32
CA ASN A 512 7.02 -7.02 -27.61
C ASN A 512 8.13 -6.45 -28.53
N GLN A 513 8.21 -6.91 -29.78
CA GLN A 513 9.20 -6.42 -30.74
C GLN A 513 9.07 -4.91 -31.05
N GLN A 514 7.89 -4.34 -30.86
CA GLN A 514 7.59 -2.92 -31.11
C GLN A 514 7.64 -2.07 -29.83
N LYS A 515 7.70 -2.69 -28.65
CA LYS A 515 7.75 -1.96 -27.37
C LYS A 515 9.08 -1.25 -27.22
N ARG A 516 9.02 0.03 -26.86
CA ARG A 516 10.15 0.90 -26.57
C ARG A 516 10.26 1.09 -25.05
N VAL A 517 11.33 0.57 -24.45
CA VAL A 517 11.49 0.55 -22.99
C VAL A 517 12.73 1.33 -22.58
N VAL A 518 12.57 2.24 -21.61
CA VAL A 518 13.69 2.98 -21.03
C VAL A 518 14.16 2.28 -19.77
N PHE A 519 15.46 2.12 -19.60
CA PHE A 519 16.08 1.74 -18.33
C PHE A 519 16.81 2.94 -17.75
N MET A 520 16.27 3.51 -16.68
CA MET A 520 16.85 4.68 -16.03
C MET A 520 17.83 4.24 -14.93
N LEU A 521 19.06 4.73 -15.03
CA LEU A 521 20.09 4.58 -14.01
C LEU A 521 20.12 5.80 -13.11
N THR A 522 20.07 5.57 -11.80
CA THR A 522 20.22 6.62 -10.79
C THR A 522 21.63 7.22 -10.84
N ASN A 523 21.73 8.54 -10.78
CA ASN A 523 22.99 9.25 -10.57
C ASN A 523 22.76 10.59 -9.83
N SER A 524 22.23 10.51 -8.60
CA SER A 524 21.86 11.71 -7.85
C SER A 524 23.00 12.71 -7.61
N PRO A 525 24.28 12.29 -7.39
CA PRO A 525 25.39 13.22 -7.22
C PRO A 525 25.92 13.77 -8.55
N GLY A 526 25.50 13.20 -9.69
CA GLY A 526 26.05 13.53 -11.00
C GLY A 526 27.48 13.06 -11.21
N LYS A 527 27.97 12.05 -10.45
CA LYS A 527 29.36 11.59 -10.49
C LYS A 527 29.50 10.26 -11.23
N ALA A 528 30.57 10.14 -12.04
CA ALA A 528 30.76 8.98 -12.91
C ALA A 528 30.96 7.67 -12.12
N ASP A 529 31.59 7.75 -10.94
CA ASP A 529 31.81 6.64 -10.01
C ASP A 529 30.57 6.24 -9.19
N ARG A 530 29.46 6.98 -9.35
CA ARG A 530 28.18 6.73 -8.65
C ARG A 530 27.03 6.35 -9.58
N ILE A 531 27.29 6.11 -10.86
CA ILE A 531 26.28 5.72 -11.84
C ILE A 531 25.67 4.36 -11.46
N GLY A 532 24.34 4.28 -11.47
CA GLY A 532 23.62 3.03 -11.18
C GLY A 532 23.73 2.59 -9.73
N ASN A 533 24.14 3.47 -8.81
CA ASN A 533 24.24 3.15 -7.39
C ASN A 533 22.86 2.82 -6.83
N ALA A 534 22.65 1.54 -6.54
CA ALA A 534 21.43 1.00 -5.98
C ALA A 534 21.77 0.14 -4.76
N VAL A 535 21.02 0.32 -3.68
CA VAL A 535 21.32 -0.37 -2.41
C VAL A 535 21.18 -1.89 -2.59
N GLY A 536 22.30 -2.59 -2.46
CA GLY A 536 22.34 -4.05 -2.49
C GLY A 536 22.08 -4.67 -3.87
N LEU A 537 22.18 -3.91 -4.95
CA LEU A 537 21.93 -4.39 -6.31
C LEU A 537 23.14 -4.16 -7.20
N ASP A 538 23.57 -5.19 -7.92
CA ASP A 538 24.49 -5.07 -9.05
C ASP A 538 23.67 -4.62 -10.26
N THR A 539 23.53 -3.30 -10.40
CA THR A 539 22.68 -2.70 -11.44
C THR A 539 23.13 -3.06 -12.87
N PRO A 540 24.43 -2.98 -13.24
CA PRO A 540 24.88 -3.38 -14.57
C PRO A 540 24.65 -4.86 -14.87
N ALA A 541 24.99 -5.78 -13.96
CA ALA A 541 24.75 -7.21 -14.18
C ALA A 541 23.26 -7.53 -14.28
N SER A 542 22.44 -6.90 -13.44
CA SER A 542 20.98 -7.04 -13.46
C SER A 542 20.37 -6.56 -14.78
N LEU A 543 20.88 -5.47 -15.35
CA LEU A 543 20.44 -4.98 -16.66
C LEU A 543 20.76 -5.97 -17.78
N LEU A 544 21.97 -6.52 -17.82
CA LEU A 544 22.35 -7.49 -18.84
C LEU A 544 21.50 -8.77 -18.76
N GLN A 545 21.21 -9.24 -17.54
CA GLN A 545 20.30 -10.37 -17.36
C GLN A 545 18.89 -10.07 -17.84
N LEU A 546 18.38 -8.87 -17.52
CA LEU A 546 17.07 -8.46 -17.98
C LEU A 546 17.02 -8.32 -19.51
N PHE A 547 18.08 -7.82 -20.15
CA PHE A 547 18.15 -7.73 -21.60
C PHE A 547 18.13 -9.11 -22.26
N ALA A 548 18.87 -10.08 -21.72
CA ALA A 548 18.83 -11.45 -22.21
C ALA A 548 17.41 -12.04 -22.11
N ALA A 549 16.78 -11.93 -20.95
CA ALA A 549 15.40 -12.40 -20.73
C ALA A 549 14.39 -11.69 -21.67
N MET A 550 14.53 -10.38 -21.87
CA MET A 550 13.68 -9.62 -22.78
C MET A 550 13.89 -10.02 -24.25
N GLN A 551 15.12 -10.28 -24.68
CA GLN A 551 15.37 -10.79 -26.04
C GLN A 551 14.69 -12.15 -26.25
N GLU A 552 14.73 -13.05 -25.26
CA GLU A 552 14.01 -14.33 -25.30
C GLU A 552 12.49 -14.13 -25.41
N GLN A 553 11.95 -13.09 -24.79
CA GLN A 553 10.53 -12.68 -24.92
C GLN A 553 10.21 -11.89 -26.21
N GLY A 554 11.17 -11.76 -27.12
CA GLY A 554 10.99 -11.15 -28.44
C GLY A 554 11.05 -9.62 -28.47
N TYR A 555 11.58 -8.98 -27.41
CA TYR A 555 11.88 -7.55 -27.46
C TYR A 555 13.09 -7.28 -28.37
N ARG A 556 13.07 -6.13 -29.06
CA ARG A 556 14.16 -5.73 -29.95
C ARG A 556 15.24 -4.96 -29.18
N ILE A 557 16.29 -5.67 -28.77
CA ILE A 557 17.47 -5.11 -28.11
C ILE A 557 18.69 -5.40 -28.98
N GLU A 558 19.51 -4.38 -29.25
CA GLU A 558 20.67 -4.45 -30.14
C GLU A 558 21.91 -3.89 -29.45
N ASN A 559 23.11 -4.33 -29.86
CA ASN A 559 24.40 -3.84 -29.34
C ASN A 559 24.54 -3.95 -27.82
N ILE A 560 24.12 -5.09 -27.24
CA ILE A 560 24.30 -5.36 -25.81
C ILE A 560 25.80 -5.53 -25.52
N PRO A 561 26.38 -4.78 -24.56
CA PRO A 561 27.78 -4.94 -24.18
C PRO A 561 28.08 -6.30 -23.54
N ASP A 562 29.33 -6.78 -23.67
CA ASP A 562 29.75 -8.10 -23.19
C ASP A 562 29.78 -8.22 -21.65
N SER A 563 29.84 -7.10 -20.92
CA SER A 563 29.89 -7.07 -19.46
C SER A 563 29.31 -5.79 -18.87
N GLY A 564 28.98 -5.83 -17.57
CA GLY A 564 28.49 -4.66 -16.84
C GLY A 564 29.49 -3.50 -16.84
N ASP A 565 30.78 -3.80 -16.76
CA ASP A 565 31.85 -2.80 -16.87
C ASP A 565 31.88 -2.16 -18.26
N ALA A 566 31.73 -2.95 -19.33
CA ALA A 566 31.69 -2.44 -20.70
C ALA A 566 30.48 -1.53 -20.91
N LEU A 567 29.32 -1.88 -20.35
CA LEU A 567 28.12 -1.04 -20.35
C LEU A 567 28.39 0.33 -19.68
N LEU A 568 28.97 0.35 -18.49
CA LEU A 568 29.24 1.58 -17.77
C LEU A 568 30.31 2.43 -18.47
N HIS A 569 31.39 1.83 -18.97
CA HIS A 569 32.42 2.54 -19.72
C HIS A 569 31.85 3.17 -20.99
N GLU A 570 31.02 2.44 -21.75
CA GLU A 570 30.42 2.99 -22.97
C GLU A 570 29.48 4.18 -22.67
N LEU A 571 28.72 4.09 -21.57
CA LEU A 571 27.87 5.20 -21.12
C LEU A 571 28.71 6.44 -20.77
N ILE A 572 29.76 6.28 -19.95
CA ILE A 572 30.65 7.36 -19.53
C ILE A 572 31.39 7.98 -20.73
N ASP A 573 31.84 7.17 -21.68
CA ASP A 573 32.53 7.62 -22.90
C ASP A 573 31.62 8.44 -23.84
N ARG A 574 30.30 8.26 -23.76
CA ARG A 574 29.34 9.00 -24.59
C ARG A 574 28.82 10.26 -23.93
N CYS A 575 28.59 10.25 -22.62
CA CYS A 575 28.30 11.43 -21.81
C CYS A 575 28.11 10.97 -20.36
N SER A 576 28.75 11.63 -19.42
CA SER A 576 28.35 11.61 -18.01
C SER A 576 27.93 13.02 -17.61
N TYR A 577 27.07 13.15 -16.60
CA TYR A 577 26.74 14.46 -16.04
C TYR A 577 27.83 14.98 -15.08
N ASP A 578 29.01 14.38 -15.09
CA ASP A 578 30.10 14.69 -14.19
C ASP A 578 31.00 15.78 -14.77
N GLU A 579 30.80 17.01 -14.31
CA GLU A 579 31.53 18.20 -14.78
C GLU A 579 33.04 18.11 -14.60
N THR A 580 33.57 17.22 -13.74
CA THR A 580 35.02 17.03 -13.60
C THR A 580 35.63 16.17 -14.71
N LEU A 581 34.82 15.32 -15.35
CA LEU A 581 35.28 14.40 -16.40
C LEU A 581 34.69 14.74 -17.78
N LEU A 582 33.57 15.45 -17.81
CA LEU A 582 32.83 15.76 -19.03
C LEU A 582 33.61 16.71 -19.94
N THR A 583 33.97 16.21 -21.12
CA THR A 583 34.59 16.99 -22.19
C THR A 583 33.56 17.40 -23.25
N GLU A 584 33.85 18.45 -24.03
CA GLU A 584 33.02 18.81 -25.20
C GLU A 584 32.88 17.65 -26.20
N ALA A 585 33.94 16.87 -26.38
CA ALA A 585 33.93 15.70 -27.26
C ALA A 585 32.95 14.63 -26.77
N GLN A 586 32.90 14.37 -25.46
CA GLN A 586 31.88 13.49 -24.86
C GLN A 586 30.50 14.11 -25.00
N LEU A 587 30.30 15.39 -24.66
CA LEU A 587 28.99 16.03 -24.77
C LEU A 587 28.42 15.97 -26.21
N SER A 588 29.28 16.11 -27.22
CA SER A 588 28.94 15.97 -28.64
C SER A 588 28.52 14.55 -29.06
N ARG A 589 28.74 13.54 -28.20
CA ARG A 589 28.37 12.13 -28.38
C ARG A 589 27.14 11.71 -27.57
N ALA A 590 26.50 12.64 -26.85
CA ALA A 590 25.26 12.35 -26.14
C ALA A 590 24.21 11.70 -27.05
N ALA A 591 23.57 10.65 -26.51
CA ALA A 591 22.64 9.81 -27.28
C ALA A 591 21.30 10.51 -27.51
N GLY A 592 20.79 11.25 -26.53
CA GLY A 592 19.62 12.12 -26.72
C GLY A 592 20.03 13.57 -26.94
N ARG A 593 19.36 14.26 -27.85
CA ARG A 593 19.57 15.68 -28.15
C ARG A 593 18.24 16.36 -28.34
N VAL A 594 18.00 17.42 -27.59
CA VAL A 594 16.75 18.20 -27.69
C VAL A 594 17.09 19.60 -28.16
N PRO A 595 16.69 20.00 -29.38
CA PRO A 595 16.87 21.37 -29.85
C PRO A 595 16.25 22.38 -28.88
N VAL A 596 16.89 23.52 -28.70
CA VAL A 596 16.43 24.55 -27.74
C VAL A 596 15.01 25.02 -28.05
N GLU A 597 14.66 25.20 -29.32
CA GLU A 597 13.31 25.61 -29.73
C GLU A 597 12.25 24.56 -29.38
N THR A 598 12.57 23.28 -29.59
CA THR A 598 11.71 22.16 -29.20
C THR A 598 11.51 22.15 -27.69
N TYR A 599 12.59 22.28 -26.91
CA TYR A 599 12.51 22.33 -25.46
C TYR A 599 11.69 23.53 -24.95
N ALA A 600 11.86 24.71 -25.53
CA ALA A 600 11.07 25.89 -25.17
C ALA A 600 9.56 25.62 -25.34
N SER A 601 9.16 24.99 -26.45
CA SER A 601 7.74 24.63 -26.68
C SER A 601 7.19 23.62 -25.67
N TRP A 602 8.05 22.77 -25.12
CA TRP A 602 7.67 21.84 -24.06
C TRP A 602 7.61 22.53 -22.70
N PHE A 603 8.57 23.41 -22.41
CA PHE A 603 8.59 24.22 -21.19
C PHE A 603 7.34 25.08 -21.06
N ASP A 604 6.82 25.61 -22.16
CA ASP A 604 5.57 26.37 -22.21
C ASP A 604 4.32 25.56 -21.81
N GLN A 605 4.41 24.22 -21.80
CA GLN A 605 3.32 23.32 -21.37
C GLN A 605 3.29 23.13 -19.85
N LEU A 606 4.37 23.46 -19.13
CA LEU A 606 4.40 23.42 -17.66
C LEU A 606 3.48 24.49 -17.07
N THR A 607 3.09 24.35 -15.80
CA THR A 607 2.29 25.40 -15.15
C THR A 607 3.11 26.67 -14.95
N SER A 608 2.44 27.82 -14.89
CA SER A 608 3.13 29.11 -14.66
C SER A 608 3.92 29.13 -13.33
N SER A 609 3.51 28.33 -12.35
CA SER A 609 4.24 28.17 -11.08
C SER A 609 5.56 27.43 -11.29
N GLN A 610 5.53 26.30 -11.99
CA GLN A 610 6.71 25.51 -12.33
C GLN A 610 7.68 26.30 -13.21
N GLN A 611 7.15 26.93 -14.27
CA GLN A 611 7.95 27.76 -15.18
C GLN A 611 8.68 28.86 -14.42
N ARG A 612 7.97 29.61 -13.57
CA ARG A 612 8.58 30.70 -12.77
C ARG A 612 9.67 30.20 -11.86
N ARG A 613 9.41 29.12 -11.10
CA ARG A 613 10.41 28.56 -10.17
C ARG A 613 11.65 28.05 -10.89
N MET A 614 11.47 27.33 -12.00
CA MET A 614 12.59 26.87 -12.82
C MET A 614 13.34 28.05 -13.42
N HIS A 615 12.64 29.07 -13.92
CA HIS A 615 13.25 30.27 -14.47
C HIS A 615 14.07 31.05 -13.43
N ASP A 616 13.52 31.25 -12.24
CA ASP A 616 14.17 32.01 -11.17
C ASP A 616 15.46 31.33 -10.67
N ARG A 617 15.53 30.00 -10.74
CA ARG A 617 16.71 29.24 -10.30
C ARG A 617 17.68 28.91 -11.43
N TRP A 618 17.18 28.54 -12.60
CA TRP A 618 17.96 27.96 -13.71
C TRP A 618 17.98 28.83 -14.97
N GLN A 619 17.49 30.07 -14.86
CA GLN A 619 17.35 31.06 -15.93
C GLN A 619 16.29 30.66 -16.98
N ALA A 620 16.16 31.45 -18.05
CA ALA A 620 15.24 31.16 -19.13
C ALA A 620 15.60 29.82 -19.82
N PRO A 621 14.62 29.04 -20.31
CA PRO A 621 14.90 27.80 -21.05
C PRO A 621 15.85 28.11 -22.22
N PRO A 622 16.89 27.29 -22.46
CA PRO A 622 17.14 25.96 -21.89
C PRO A 622 17.99 25.96 -20.60
N GLY A 623 18.33 27.13 -20.06
CA GLY A 623 19.41 27.30 -19.09
C GLY A 623 20.79 27.15 -19.73
N GLU A 624 21.81 26.85 -18.92
CA GLU A 624 23.20 26.69 -19.39
C GLU A 624 23.74 25.27 -19.24
N ALA A 625 23.16 24.47 -18.33
CA ALA A 625 23.66 23.14 -17.99
C ALA A 625 23.48 22.14 -19.14
N TYR A 626 24.59 21.54 -19.57
CA TYR A 626 24.66 20.51 -20.62
C TYR A 626 24.08 20.95 -21.98
N VAL A 627 24.21 22.24 -22.30
CA VAL A 627 23.86 22.79 -23.62
C VAL A 627 25.09 22.70 -24.53
N HIS A 628 24.92 22.17 -25.75
CA HIS A 628 26.00 22.03 -26.72
C HIS A 628 25.57 22.48 -28.12
N LEU A 629 26.54 22.84 -28.95
CA LEU A 629 26.32 23.13 -30.37
C LEU A 629 26.31 21.82 -31.17
N ASP A 630 25.50 21.76 -32.23
CA ASP A 630 25.57 20.66 -33.19
C ASP A 630 26.97 20.57 -33.84
N ALA A 631 27.24 19.45 -34.54
CA ALA A 631 28.53 19.21 -35.17
C ALA A 631 28.89 20.26 -36.25
N GLN A 632 27.92 21.07 -36.70
CA GLN A 632 28.12 22.14 -37.67
C GLN A 632 28.22 23.53 -37.02
N GLY A 633 28.08 23.65 -35.70
CA GLY A 633 28.14 24.91 -34.95
C GLY A 633 26.96 25.85 -35.20
N ARG A 634 25.81 25.34 -35.65
CA ARG A 634 24.65 26.15 -36.10
C ARG A 634 23.48 26.14 -35.12
N GLU A 635 23.24 25.03 -34.45
CA GLU A 635 22.08 24.85 -33.57
C GLU A 635 22.49 24.40 -32.17
N GLN A 636 21.88 25.00 -31.15
CA GLN A 636 22.06 24.59 -29.76
C GLN A 636 21.05 23.50 -29.39
N HIS A 637 21.49 22.55 -28.56
CA HIS A 637 20.64 21.49 -28.02
C HIS A 637 21.05 21.14 -26.59
N LEU A 638 20.08 20.64 -25.82
CA LEU A 638 20.32 19.96 -24.55
C LEU A 638 20.84 18.54 -24.83
N ALA A 639 21.96 18.18 -24.20
CA ALA A 639 22.59 16.87 -24.33
C ALA A 639 22.12 15.91 -23.23
N LEU A 640 21.53 14.80 -23.63
CA LEU A 640 20.95 13.78 -22.75
C LEU A 640 21.83 12.52 -22.76
N ALA A 641 22.33 12.13 -21.58
CA ALA A 641 23.22 11.00 -21.43
C ALA A 641 22.46 9.67 -21.48
N GLY A 642 22.96 8.72 -22.28
CA GLY A 642 22.37 7.40 -22.39
C GLY A 642 22.97 6.53 -23.50
N LEU A 643 22.40 5.34 -23.68
CA LEU A 643 22.73 4.37 -24.73
C LEU A 643 21.46 3.95 -25.45
N GLU A 644 21.45 4.04 -26.78
CA GLU A 644 20.38 3.50 -27.62
C GLU A 644 20.75 2.08 -28.10
N MET A 645 19.86 1.13 -27.82
CA MET A 645 20.04 -0.31 -28.03
C MET A 645 18.83 -0.89 -28.78
N GLY A 646 18.55 -0.37 -29.97
CA GLY A 646 17.37 -0.75 -30.76
C GLY A 646 16.10 -0.08 -30.23
N ASN A 647 15.19 -0.86 -29.64
CA ASN A 647 14.01 -0.32 -28.95
C ASN A 647 14.20 -0.16 -27.44
N VAL A 648 15.43 -0.33 -26.95
CA VAL A 648 15.79 -0.04 -25.56
C VAL A 648 16.65 1.21 -25.48
N PHE A 649 16.44 2.03 -24.45
CA PHE A 649 17.31 3.16 -24.13
C PHE A 649 17.74 3.10 -22.67
N VAL A 650 19.05 3.00 -22.42
CA VAL A 650 19.61 3.09 -21.08
C VAL A 650 19.88 4.57 -20.80
N ALA A 651 19.01 5.21 -20.03
CA ALA A 651 19.13 6.62 -19.67
C ALA A 651 19.92 6.79 -18.38
N LEU A 652 20.73 7.84 -18.31
CA LEU A 652 21.28 8.32 -17.05
C LEU A 652 20.34 9.40 -16.50
N GLN A 653 19.88 9.26 -15.25
CA GLN A 653 19.03 10.27 -14.65
C GLN A 653 19.83 11.58 -14.44
N PRO A 654 19.34 12.74 -14.91
CA PRO A 654 20.03 14.01 -14.73
C PRO A 654 20.16 14.37 -13.25
N PRO A 655 21.24 15.08 -12.87
CA PRO A 655 21.45 15.48 -11.49
C PRO A 655 20.35 16.42 -11.02
N ARG A 656 20.09 16.37 -9.72
CA ARG A 656 19.00 17.11 -9.08
C ARG A 656 19.17 18.64 -9.11
N GLY A 657 20.40 19.12 -9.25
CA GLY A 657 20.78 20.53 -9.28
C GLY A 657 21.63 21.01 -8.10
N TYR A 658 21.64 20.29 -6.95
CA TYR A 658 22.40 20.70 -5.77
C TYR A 658 23.92 20.79 -5.97
N GLY A 659 24.48 20.01 -6.91
CA GLY A 659 25.90 20.12 -7.28
C GLY A 659 26.21 21.35 -8.12
N MET A 660 25.22 21.88 -8.87
CA MET A 660 25.35 23.08 -9.71
C MET A 660 25.19 24.36 -8.88
N ASP A 661 24.47 24.28 -7.76
CA ASP A 661 24.27 25.36 -6.80
C ASP A 661 24.48 24.83 -5.37
N PRO A 662 25.73 24.78 -4.88
CA PRO A 662 26.04 24.26 -3.55
C PRO A 662 25.38 25.05 -2.41
N ASP A 663 25.11 26.35 -2.58
CA ASP A 663 24.45 27.17 -1.56
C ASP A 663 23.00 26.72 -1.33
N ALA A 664 22.36 26.15 -2.35
CA ALA A 664 21.02 25.58 -2.26
C ALA A 664 20.93 24.41 -1.27
N ILE A 665 22.04 23.71 -0.99
CA ILE A 665 22.09 22.60 -0.03
C ILE A 665 21.66 23.08 1.36
N TYR A 666 22.07 24.29 1.75
CA TYR A 666 21.78 24.86 3.07
C TYR A 666 20.46 25.62 3.13
N HIS A 667 20.02 26.19 2.00
CA HIS A 667 18.95 27.19 1.99
C HIS A 667 17.73 26.83 1.15
N THR A 668 17.74 25.73 0.39
CA THR A 668 16.64 25.40 -0.54
C THR A 668 16.40 23.88 -0.60
N PRO A 669 15.77 23.28 0.44
CA PRO A 669 15.42 21.86 0.44
C PRO A 669 14.38 21.50 -0.64
N ASP A 670 13.68 22.48 -1.20
CA ASP A 670 12.67 22.33 -2.24
C ASP A 670 13.14 22.82 -3.62
N LEU A 671 14.46 22.77 -3.89
CA LEU A 671 15.10 23.26 -5.13
C LEU A 671 14.29 22.81 -6.36
N PRO A 672 13.86 23.65 -7.31
CA PRO A 672 13.19 23.16 -8.52
C PRO A 672 14.13 22.28 -9.37
N PRO A 673 13.62 21.28 -10.10
CA PRO A 673 14.44 20.48 -11.01
C PRO A 673 15.04 21.34 -12.13
N THR A 674 16.17 20.89 -12.69
CA THR A 674 16.86 21.59 -13.78
C THR A 674 16.13 21.43 -15.11
N HIS A 675 16.43 22.29 -16.09
CA HIS A 675 15.86 22.17 -17.43
C HIS A 675 16.25 20.84 -18.11
N ASN A 676 17.50 20.40 -17.96
CA ASN A 676 17.96 19.11 -18.48
C ASN A 676 17.18 17.92 -17.89
N TYR A 677 16.83 17.99 -16.61
CA TYR A 677 16.00 16.99 -15.95
C TYR A 677 14.62 16.88 -16.62
N TYR A 678 13.94 18.01 -16.81
CA TYR A 678 12.63 18.02 -17.49
C TYR A 678 12.74 17.55 -18.94
N ALA A 679 13.76 18.04 -19.66
CA ALA A 679 13.98 17.73 -21.06
C ALA A 679 14.13 16.23 -21.30
N LEU A 680 14.84 15.51 -20.42
CA LEU A 680 14.95 14.05 -20.54
C LEU A 680 13.60 13.37 -20.49
N TYR A 681 12.84 13.56 -19.40
CA TYR A 681 11.55 12.85 -19.24
C TYR A 681 10.56 13.22 -20.34
N LYS A 682 10.50 14.50 -20.70
CA LYS A 682 9.61 14.95 -21.78
C LYS A 682 10.03 14.39 -23.13
N TRP A 683 11.33 14.36 -23.44
CA TRP A 683 11.84 13.74 -24.66
C TRP A 683 11.53 12.25 -24.71
N LEU A 684 11.73 11.53 -23.60
CA LEU A 684 11.41 10.10 -23.49
C LEU A 684 9.92 9.85 -23.72
N ALA A 685 9.02 10.67 -23.15
CA ALA A 685 7.57 10.50 -23.28
C ALA A 685 7.00 10.88 -24.66
N THR A 686 7.62 11.87 -25.32
CA THR A 686 7.11 12.44 -26.57
C THR A 686 7.25 11.45 -27.72
N PRO A 687 6.22 11.23 -28.56
CA PRO A 687 6.30 10.30 -29.69
C PRO A 687 7.44 10.62 -30.67
N GLN A 688 7.96 9.58 -31.34
CA GLN A 688 9.03 9.75 -32.35
C GLN A 688 8.64 10.72 -33.47
N ILE A 689 7.38 10.71 -33.88
CA ILE A 689 6.86 11.58 -34.94
C ILE A 689 6.86 13.07 -34.55
N GLU A 690 6.91 13.36 -33.25
CA GLU A 690 6.95 14.71 -32.67
C GLU A 690 8.38 15.09 -32.22
N GLY A 691 9.38 14.27 -32.55
CA GLY A 691 10.79 14.53 -32.23
C GLY A 691 11.25 14.01 -30.86
N GLY A 692 10.43 13.23 -30.16
CA GLY A 692 10.85 12.53 -28.94
C GLY A 692 11.40 11.13 -29.18
N TRP A 693 11.69 10.41 -28.09
CA TRP A 693 12.03 8.99 -28.15
C TRP A 693 10.77 8.11 -28.14
N GLY A 694 9.70 8.47 -27.42
CA GLY A 694 8.43 7.74 -27.49
C GLY A 694 8.47 6.40 -26.76
N ALA A 695 8.84 6.45 -25.48
CA ALA A 695 8.80 5.32 -24.56
C ALA A 695 7.36 4.82 -24.37
N ASP A 696 7.21 3.50 -24.27
CA ASP A 696 5.97 2.87 -23.80
C ASP A 696 5.99 2.64 -22.29
N ALA A 697 7.18 2.50 -21.68
CA ALA A 697 7.38 2.35 -20.24
C ALA A 697 8.81 2.78 -19.83
N ILE A 698 8.95 3.15 -18.55
CA ILE A 698 10.24 3.39 -17.89
C ILE A 698 10.43 2.31 -16.81
N VAL A 699 11.63 1.74 -16.76
CA VAL A 699 12.12 0.90 -15.66
C VAL A 699 13.19 1.68 -14.92
N HIS A 700 12.95 2.04 -13.66
CA HIS A 700 13.97 2.63 -12.81
C HIS A 700 14.77 1.53 -12.12
N MET A 701 16.07 1.45 -12.36
CA MET A 701 16.88 0.35 -11.83
C MET A 701 17.34 0.61 -10.39
N GLY A 702 16.66 -0.03 -9.43
CA GLY A 702 17.07 -0.11 -8.04
C GLY A 702 16.77 1.13 -7.19
N LYS A 703 16.75 0.94 -5.87
CA LYS A 703 16.53 2.00 -4.88
C LYS A 703 17.69 3.02 -4.89
N HIS A 704 17.44 4.32 -5.05
CA HIS A 704 16.23 4.95 -5.59
C HIS A 704 16.64 6.10 -6.50
N GLY A 705 15.76 6.48 -7.42
CA GLY A 705 15.91 7.64 -8.26
C GLY A 705 15.60 8.91 -7.46
N THR A 706 15.46 10.02 -8.16
CA THR A 706 15.17 11.33 -7.55
C THR A 706 13.81 11.90 -7.98
N LEU A 707 13.09 11.23 -8.88
CA LEU A 707 11.85 11.72 -9.51
C LEU A 707 10.72 11.82 -8.49
N GLU A 708 10.50 10.74 -7.75
CA GLU A 708 9.53 10.62 -6.67
C GLU A 708 9.85 11.50 -5.45
N TRP A 709 11.02 12.16 -5.46
CA TRP A 709 11.50 13.08 -4.44
C TRP A 709 11.53 14.54 -4.91
N LEU A 710 11.11 14.81 -6.15
CA LEU A 710 11.01 16.19 -6.63
C LEU A 710 9.97 16.99 -5.83
N PRO A 711 10.06 18.33 -5.79
CA PRO A 711 9.17 19.16 -5.00
C PRO A 711 7.71 19.03 -5.44
N GLY A 712 6.81 19.08 -4.47
CA GLY A 712 5.37 18.92 -4.69
C GLY A 712 4.70 18.30 -3.46
N LYS A 713 3.43 17.95 -3.59
CA LYS A 713 2.64 17.37 -2.50
C LYS A 713 3.22 16.02 -2.04
N GLY A 714 3.04 15.68 -0.77
CA GLY A 714 3.48 14.40 -0.19
C GLY A 714 2.74 13.19 -0.78
N ILE A 715 1.43 13.31 -1.03
CA ILE A 715 0.59 12.29 -1.66
C ILE A 715 -0.63 12.94 -2.33
N GLY A 716 -1.17 12.30 -3.37
CA GLY A 716 -2.28 12.84 -4.14
C GLY A 716 -1.84 14.09 -4.90
N LEU A 717 -0.96 13.89 -5.87
CA LEU A 717 -0.26 14.97 -6.58
C LEU A 717 -1.22 15.84 -7.40
N SER A 718 -0.90 17.14 -7.46
CA SER A 718 -1.53 18.13 -8.35
C SER A 718 -0.66 18.40 -9.58
N LEU A 719 -1.21 19.12 -10.56
CA LEU A 719 -0.49 19.48 -11.79
C LEU A 719 0.79 20.30 -11.53
N ASP A 720 0.81 21.04 -10.42
CA ASP A 720 1.98 21.83 -10.00
C ASP A 720 3.11 20.97 -9.39
N CYS A 721 2.88 19.68 -9.12
CA CYS A 721 3.90 18.78 -8.60
C CYS A 721 4.83 18.33 -9.72
N TYR A 722 6.15 18.52 -9.54
CA TYR A 722 7.12 18.11 -10.56
C TYR A 722 7.12 16.61 -10.89
N PRO A 723 6.98 15.67 -9.94
CA PRO A 723 6.89 14.24 -10.28
C PRO A 723 5.74 13.93 -11.24
N ASP A 724 4.57 14.55 -11.01
CA ASP A 724 3.36 14.41 -11.85
C ASP A 724 3.60 14.97 -13.25
N ALA A 725 4.10 16.20 -13.35
CA ALA A 725 4.33 16.86 -14.63
C ALA A 725 5.42 16.19 -15.49
N PHE A 726 6.42 15.56 -14.86
CA PHE A 726 7.59 15.03 -15.55
C PHE A 726 7.36 13.59 -15.99
N LEU A 727 6.85 12.74 -15.10
CA LEU A 727 6.51 11.36 -15.45
C LEU A 727 5.23 11.28 -16.29
N ALA A 728 4.29 12.18 -16.01
CA ALA A 728 3.00 12.30 -16.68
C ALA A 728 2.24 10.96 -16.74
N ASP A 729 2.10 10.43 -17.95
CA ASP A 729 1.31 9.24 -18.26
C ASP A 729 2.16 7.96 -18.39
N LEU A 730 3.49 8.07 -18.37
CA LEU A 730 4.37 6.92 -18.59
C LEU A 730 4.26 5.90 -17.46
N PRO A 731 3.99 4.61 -17.78
CA PRO A 731 4.12 3.52 -16.83
C PRO A 731 5.54 3.46 -16.26
N LEU A 732 5.65 3.46 -14.93
CA LEU A 732 6.91 3.31 -14.21
C LEU A 732 6.94 1.95 -13.52
N ILE A 733 7.87 1.10 -13.94
CA ILE A 733 8.18 -0.18 -13.31
C ILE A 733 9.44 0.00 -12.47
N TYR A 734 9.46 -0.57 -11.26
CA TYR A 734 10.50 -0.22 -10.31
C TYR A 734 11.01 -1.44 -9.53
N PRO A 735 12.09 -2.11 -10.01
CA PRO A 735 12.91 -3.01 -9.20
C PRO A 735 13.37 -2.34 -7.90
N PHE A 736 12.94 -2.87 -6.75
CA PHE A 736 13.19 -2.25 -5.45
C PHE A 736 13.56 -3.30 -4.39
N ILE A 737 14.47 -2.97 -3.47
CA ILE A 737 14.90 -3.94 -2.46
C ILE A 737 13.78 -4.21 -1.44
N ILE A 738 13.50 -5.49 -1.17
CA ILE A 738 12.36 -5.92 -0.34
C ILE A 738 12.37 -5.37 1.09
N ASN A 739 13.55 -5.14 1.67
CA ASN A 739 13.71 -4.67 3.05
C ASN A 739 13.63 -3.13 3.20
N ASN A 740 13.21 -2.41 2.16
CA ASN A 740 13.06 -0.96 2.19
C ASN A 740 11.66 -0.51 1.72
N PRO A 741 10.59 -0.92 2.42
CA PRO A 741 9.22 -0.64 2.02
C PRO A 741 8.88 0.86 2.08
N GLY A 742 9.52 1.63 2.97
CA GLY A 742 9.22 3.05 3.16
C GLY A 742 9.49 3.90 1.92
N GLU A 743 10.67 3.74 1.31
CA GLU A 743 11.02 4.46 0.08
C GLU A 743 10.33 3.86 -1.15
N GLY A 744 10.10 2.54 -1.17
CA GLY A 744 9.29 1.90 -2.21
C GLY A 744 7.86 2.46 -2.24
N ALA A 745 7.26 2.67 -1.06
CA ALA A 745 5.96 3.32 -0.94
C ALA A 745 5.97 4.77 -1.46
N GLN A 746 7.06 5.53 -1.27
CA GLN A 746 7.19 6.88 -1.84
C GLN A 746 7.10 6.84 -3.38
N ALA A 747 7.80 5.90 -4.03
CA ALA A 747 7.75 5.73 -5.48
C ALA A 747 6.33 5.35 -5.95
N LYS A 748 5.63 4.44 -5.25
CA LYS A 748 4.23 4.08 -5.56
C LYS A 748 3.30 5.30 -5.47
N ARG A 749 3.50 6.15 -4.46
CA ARG A 749 2.58 7.23 -4.07
C ARG A 749 2.83 8.56 -4.80
N ARG A 750 4.07 8.83 -5.23
CA ARG A 750 4.46 10.09 -5.89
C ARG A 750 4.91 9.93 -7.34
N ALA A 751 4.99 8.71 -7.85
CA ALA A 751 5.38 8.44 -9.23
C ALA A 751 4.63 7.25 -9.84
N HIS A 752 3.46 6.88 -9.29
CA HIS A 752 2.59 5.80 -9.75
C HIS A 752 3.35 4.50 -10.11
N ALA A 753 4.41 4.20 -9.35
CA ALA A 753 5.30 3.10 -9.63
C ALA A 753 4.64 1.74 -9.36
N ALA A 754 4.79 0.81 -10.31
CA ALA A 754 4.62 -0.61 -10.10
C ALA A 754 5.94 -1.17 -9.56
N VAL A 755 6.05 -1.27 -8.22
CA VAL A 755 7.22 -1.84 -7.56
C VAL A 755 7.25 -3.35 -7.77
N VAL A 756 8.39 -3.84 -8.27
CA VAL A 756 8.72 -5.26 -8.35
C VAL A 756 9.86 -5.46 -7.37
N ASP A 757 9.62 -6.15 -6.26
CA ASP A 757 10.66 -6.30 -5.26
C ASP A 757 11.75 -7.30 -5.69
N HIS A 758 12.94 -7.11 -5.16
CA HIS A 758 14.05 -8.04 -5.32
C HIS A 758 14.66 -8.40 -3.98
N MET A 759 15.33 -9.55 -3.94
CA MET A 759 15.97 -10.06 -2.75
C MET A 759 17.08 -9.12 -2.26
N ILE A 760 17.36 -9.19 -0.95
CA ILE A 760 18.57 -8.62 -0.37
C ILE A 760 19.81 -9.30 -0.98
N PRO A 761 21.00 -8.67 -0.90
CA PRO A 761 22.25 -9.35 -1.20
C PRO A 761 22.42 -10.66 -0.43
N PRO A 762 23.24 -11.60 -0.93
CA PRO A 762 23.76 -12.68 -0.10
C PRO A 762 24.30 -12.12 1.23
N MET A 763 24.06 -12.84 2.32
CA MET A 763 24.49 -12.44 3.66
C MET A 763 25.48 -13.47 4.18
N THR A 764 26.49 -13.03 4.94
CA THR A 764 27.46 -13.87 5.64
C THR A 764 27.77 -13.30 7.03
N SER A 765 28.47 -14.07 7.86
CA SER A 765 29.03 -13.53 9.11
C SER A 765 30.24 -12.65 8.79
N ALA A 766 30.46 -11.61 9.60
CA ALA A 766 31.64 -10.76 9.46
C ALA A 766 32.93 -11.53 9.72
N ASP A 767 32.86 -12.53 10.61
CA ASP A 767 33.98 -13.29 11.14
C ASP A 767 35.06 -12.39 11.76
N VAL A 768 36.08 -12.99 12.38
CA VAL A 768 37.25 -12.26 12.85
C VAL A 768 38.42 -12.50 11.90
N TYR A 769 39.13 -11.43 11.52
CA TYR A 769 40.25 -11.51 10.58
C TYR A 769 41.42 -10.62 11.02
N GLY A 770 42.60 -10.87 10.46
CA GLY A 770 43.81 -10.10 10.73
C GLY A 770 44.19 -10.09 12.22
N GLU A 771 44.35 -8.91 12.78
CA GLU A 771 44.76 -8.72 14.18
C GLU A 771 43.65 -9.14 15.16
N LEU A 772 42.36 -9.03 14.81
CA LEU A 772 41.26 -9.52 15.65
C LEU A 772 41.28 -11.05 15.81
N ALA A 773 41.58 -11.78 14.73
CA ALA A 773 41.73 -13.23 14.80
C ALA A 773 42.94 -13.63 15.67
N THR A 774 44.03 -12.85 15.61
CA THR A 774 45.18 -13.04 16.50
C THR A 774 44.80 -12.79 17.96
N LEU A 775 43.96 -11.78 18.21
CA LEU A 775 43.46 -11.47 19.55
C LEU A 775 42.59 -12.62 20.11
N THR A 776 41.65 -13.16 19.31
CA THR A 776 40.87 -14.35 19.69
C THR A 776 41.78 -15.52 20.06
N GLN A 777 42.81 -15.81 19.26
CA GLN A 777 43.77 -16.89 19.56
C GLN A 777 44.51 -16.68 20.88
N LEU A 778 44.90 -15.44 21.20
CA LEU A 778 45.57 -15.13 22.45
C LEU A 778 44.62 -15.22 23.66
N VAL A 779 43.35 -14.86 23.50
CA VAL A 779 42.29 -15.03 24.51
C VAL A 779 42.06 -16.52 24.78
N ASP A 780 41.95 -17.35 23.74
CA ASP A 780 41.85 -18.81 23.87
C ASP A 780 43.07 -19.42 24.57
N GLU A 781 44.27 -18.99 24.17
CA GLU A 781 45.53 -19.44 24.78
C GLU A 781 45.58 -19.03 26.25
N TYR A 782 45.11 -17.84 26.61
CA TYR A 782 45.00 -17.42 28.00
C TYR A 782 44.16 -18.40 28.83
N TYR A 783 42.95 -18.72 28.39
CA TYR A 783 42.07 -19.64 29.12
C TYR A 783 42.67 -21.04 29.28
N GLN A 784 43.39 -21.53 28.26
CA GLN A 784 44.10 -22.81 28.33
C GLN A 784 45.28 -22.78 29.30
N VAL A 785 46.11 -21.73 29.24
CA VAL A 785 47.29 -21.54 30.08
C VAL A 785 46.89 -21.36 31.54
N GLU A 786 45.78 -20.69 31.81
CA GLU A 786 45.24 -20.50 33.16
C GLU A 786 44.95 -21.84 33.85
N GLN A 787 44.52 -22.86 33.11
CA GLN A 787 44.23 -24.18 33.68
C GLN A 787 45.47 -25.08 33.74
N MET A 788 46.39 -24.97 32.77
CA MET A 788 47.51 -25.90 32.63
C MET A 788 48.83 -25.41 33.24
N ASP A 789 49.17 -24.13 33.07
CA ASP A 789 50.45 -23.53 33.51
C ASP A 789 50.30 -22.03 33.83
N PRO A 790 49.66 -21.67 34.97
CA PRO A 790 49.41 -20.28 35.35
C PRO A 790 50.66 -19.39 35.41
N SER A 791 51.84 -19.98 35.53
CA SER A 791 53.11 -19.25 35.60
C SER A 791 53.43 -18.46 34.33
N LYS A 792 52.78 -18.80 33.20
CA LYS A 792 52.94 -18.13 31.90
C LYS A 792 51.93 -17.03 31.61
N LEU A 793 50.89 -16.87 32.44
CA LEU A 793 49.84 -15.86 32.23
C LEU A 793 50.40 -14.44 31.99
N PRO A 794 51.39 -13.93 32.74
CA PRO A 794 51.90 -12.57 32.53
C PRO A 794 52.45 -12.32 31.11
N LEU A 795 52.97 -13.36 30.46
CA LEU A 795 53.47 -13.24 29.08
C LEU A 795 52.32 -13.08 28.09
N ILE A 796 51.27 -13.88 28.23
CA ILE A 796 50.08 -13.82 27.36
C ILE A 796 49.33 -12.50 27.58
N GLN A 797 49.20 -12.05 28.82
CA GLN A 797 48.60 -10.75 29.17
C GLN A 797 49.31 -9.59 28.46
N GLN A 798 50.65 -9.59 28.46
CA GLN A 798 51.44 -8.58 27.76
C GLN A 798 51.23 -8.62 26.24
N GLN A 799 51.13 -9.81 25.65
CA GLN A 799 50.88 -9.98 24.21
C GLN A 799 49.49 -9.47 23.81
N ILE A 800 48.45 -9.83 24.57
CA ILE A 800 47.07 -9.35 24.39
C ILE A 800 47.06 -7.82 24.45
N TRP A 801 47.67 -7.25 25.48
CA TRP A 801 47.70 -5.81 25.67
C TRP A 801 48.45 -5.07 24.54
N GLN A 802 49.63 -5.57 24.13
CA GLN A 802 50.38 -4.98 23.02
C GLN A 802 49.59 -5.02 21.72
N LEU A 803 48.87 -6.11 21.45
CA LEU A 803 48.04 -6.24 20.26
C LEU A 803 46.85 -5.29 20.31
N MET A 804 46.19 -5.14 21.46
CA MET A 804 45.12 -4.16 21.66
C MET A 804 45.57 -2.72 21.40
N GLN A 805 46.77 -2.35 21.84
CA GLN A 805 47.34 -1.02 21.56
C GLN A 805 47.68 -0.83 20.08
N GLN A 806 48.21 -1.87 19.41
CA GLN A 806 48.55 -1.79 17.98
C GLN A 806 47.32 -1.64 17.10
N THR A 807 46.24 -2.32 17.48
CA THR A 807 44.94 -2.34 16.77
C THR A 807 44.06 -1.13 17.05
N ASN A 808 44.39 -0.31 18.06
CA ASN A 808 43.53 0.74 18.63
C ASN A 808 42.17 0.24 19.18
N LEU A 809 42.09 -1.06 19.55
CA LEU A 809 40.90 -1.63 20.20
C LEU A 809 40.77 -1.20 21.66
N ASP A 810 41.82 -0.62 22.22
CA ASP A 810 41.80 0.01 23.54
C ASP A 810 40.68 1.05 23.65
N ARG A 811 40.36 1.79 22.57
CA ARG A 811 39.25 2.76 22.56
C ARG A 811 37.88 2.11 22.62
N ASP A 812 37.65 1.11 21.77
CA ASP A 812 36.41 0.33 21.72
C ASP A 812 36.14 -0.35 23.07
N ILE A 813 37.18 -0.98 23.63
CA ILE A 813 37.12 -1.68 24.91
C ILE A 813 36.99 -0.70 26.08
N THR A 814 37.65 0.46 26.07
CA THR A 814 37.46 1.49 27.11
C THR A 814 36.01 1.99 27.16
N GLU A 815 35.34 2.13 26.01
CA GLU A 815 33.93 2.52 25.96
C GLU A 815 32.98 1.39 26.42
N LEU A 816 33.36 0.13 26.19
CA LEU A 816 32.65 -1.06 26.70
C LEU A 816 32.83 -1.22 28.22
N MET A 817 34.06 -1.13 28.72
CA MET A 817 34.41 -1.20 30.16
C MET A 817 33.73 -0.10 30.99
N GLY A 818 33.40 1.06 30.39
CA GLY A 818 32.66 2.12 31.06
C GLY A 818 31.15 1.86 31.24
N LYS A 819 30.60 0.78 30.64
CA LYS A 819 29.17 0.44 30.66
C LYS A 819 28.83 -0.84 31.42
N VAL A 820 29.80 -1.72 31.67
CA VAL A 820 29.58 -3.01 32.35
C VAL A 820 29.85 -2.86 33.85
N ASP A 821 28.79 -2.93 34.65
CA ASP A 821 28.88 -3.00 36.13
C ASP A 821 28.97 -4.47 36.53
N HIS A 822 30.18 -4.96 36.81
CA HIS A 822 30.40 -6.32 37.33
C HIS A 822 29.92 -6.46 38.79
N GLY A 823 29.37 -5.40 39.39
CA GLY A 823 28.71 -5.40 40.70
C GLY A 823 29.67 -5.42 41.90
N ASP A 824 30.92 -5.82 41.71
CA ASP A 824 31.97 -5.90 42.72
C ASP A 824 33.12 -4.90 42.51
N HIS A 825 33.25 -4.25 41.34
CA HIS A 825 34.16 -3.13 41.09
C HIS A 825 33.81 -2.32 39.82
N THR A 826 34.20 -1.03 39.80
CA THR A 826 34.10 -0.11 38.65
C THR A 826 35.50 0.28 38.18
N HIS A 827 35.82 0.11 36.89
CA HIS A 827 37.09 0.54 36.32
C HIS A 827 37.05 2.03 35.93
N GLU A 828 37.39 2.95 36.84
CA GLU A 828 37.70 4.34 36.46
C GLU A 828 39.12 4.41 35.89
N TRP A 829 39.24 4.58 34.56
CA TRP A 829 40.53 4.81 33.91
C TRP A 829 40.94 6.29 34.03
N ASP A 830 42.04 6.56 34.73
CA ASP A 830 42.52 7.93 34.99
C ASP A 830 43.50 8.47 33.92
N GLY A 831 43.79 7.68 32.88
CA GLY A 831 44.66 8.07 31.77
C GLY A 831 46.16 8.09 32.10
N SER A 832 46.59 7.49 33.21
CA SER A 832 47.99 7.42 33.61
C SER A 832 48.72 6.18 33.07
N TYR A 833 50.00 6.35 32.70
CA TYR A 833 50.85 5.30 32.10
C TYR A 833 52.17 5.16 32.87
N THR A 834 52.70 3.95 32.89
CA THR A 834 54.07 3.63 33.34
C THR A 834 55.10 4.07 32.28
N ASP A 835 56.38 4.11 32.66
CA ASP A 835 57.49 4.59 31.81
C ASP A 835 57.68 3.78 30.50
N ASP A 836 57.12 2.57 30.41
CA ASP A 836 57.15 1.71 29.22
C ASP A 836 55.90 1.81 28.34
N GLY A 837 54.93 2.67 28.70
CA GLY A 837 53.69 2.88 27.96
C GLY A 837 52.54 1.94 28.35
N THR A 838 52.69 1.13 29.40
CA THR A 838 51.60 0.32 29.95
C THR A 838 50.73 1.19 30.88
N PRO A 839 49.39 1.21 30.77
CA PRO A 839 48.54 1.94 31.72
C PRO A 839 48.81 1.49 33.16
N LEU A 840 48.87 2.43 34.10
CA LEU A 840 49.07 2.15 35.52
C LEU A 840 47.97 1.24 36.08
N THR A 841 46.73 1.42 35.62
CA THR A 841 45.60 0.53 35.95
C THR A 841 45.89 -0.93 35.59
N LEU A 842 46.49 -1.21 34.43
CA LEU A 842 46.87 -2.57 34.02
C LEU A 842 48.09 -3.12 34.78
N ALA A 843 49.06 -2.27 35.13
CA ALA A 843 50.20 -2.66 35.94
C ALA A 843 49.79 -2.99 37.39
N GLU A 844 48.67 -2.43 37.85
CA GLU A 844 48.08 -2.64 39.17
C GLU A 844 46.94 -3.66 39.19
N MET A 845 46.42 -4.07 38.01
CA MET A 845 45.38 -5.10 37.88
C MET A 845 45.85 -6.40 38.53
N ASN A 846 45.03 -6.89 39.44
CA ASN A 846 45.23 -8.23 39.99
C ASN A 846 44.75 -9.29 38.96
N ALA A 847 45.04 -10.57 39.22
CA ALA A 847 44.68 -11.64 38.29
C ALA A 847 43.16 -11.75 38.01
N THR A 848 42.32 -11.32 38.97
CA THR A 848 40.86 -11.27 38.83
C THR A 848 40.44 -10.13 37.91
N ASP A 849 41.01 -8.94 38.06
CA ASP A 849 40.67 -7.78 37.23
C ASP A 849 40.99 -8.03 35.73
N PHE A 850 42.11 -8.68 35.43
CA PHE A 850 42.44 -9.05 34.04
C PHE A 850 41.52 -10.15 33.49
N SER A 851 41.02 -11.04 34.34
CA SER A 851 40.04 -12.05 33.93
C SER A 851 38.74 -11.41 33.46
N HIS A 852 38.23 -10.41 34.17
CA HIS A 852 37.01 -9.69 33.77
C HIS A 852 37.19 -8.93 32.46
N LEU A 853 38.35 -8.29 32.27
CA LEU A 853 38.69 -7.65 31.00
C LEU A 853 38.67 -8.66 29.83
N LEU A 854 39.15 -9.89 30.03
CA LEU A 854 39.10 -10.91 28.99
C LEU A 854 37.69 -11.38 28.65
N GLU A 855 36.80 -11.49 29.65
CA GLU A 855 35.39 -11.79 29.41
C GLU A 855 34.75 -10.70 28.53
N ASP A 856 35.03 -9.43 28.82
CA ASP A 856 34.55 -8.31 28.00
C ASP A 856 35.10 -8.35 26.56
N ILE A 857 36.39 -8.66 26.41
CA ILE A 857 37.05 -8.81 25.09
C ILE A 857 36.44 -9.97 24.31
N ASP A 858 36.27 -11.12 24.93
CA ASP A 858 35.75 -12.33 24.29
C ASP A 858 34.29 -12.14 23.86
N GLY A 859 33.47 -11.54 24.72
CA GLY A 859 32.09 -11.16 24.39
C GLY A 859 32.01 -10.19 23.21
N TYR A 860 32.90 -9.20 23.15
CA TYR A 860 33.00 -8.25 22.04
C TYR A 860 33.45 -8.90 20.72
N LEU A 861 34.46 -9.78 20.77
CA LEU A 861 34.94 -10.52 19.60
C LEU A 861 33.85 -11.46 19.04
N CYS A 862 33.11 -12.13 19.91
CA CYS A 862 31.96 -12.97 19.54
C CYS A 862 30.85 -12.12 18.89
N GLU A 863 30.53 -10.96 19.45
CA GLU A 863 29.54 -10.05 18.86
C GLU A 863 29.98 -9.62 17.46
N LEU A 864 31.20 -9.08 17.32
CA LEU A 864 31.74 -8.64 16.04
C LEU A 864 31.77 -9.75 15.00
N GLY A 865 32.31 -10.93 15.32
CA GLY A 865 32.42 -12.04 14.39
C GLY A 865 31.05 -12.56 13.93
N SER A 866 30.06 -12.56 14.83
CA SER A 866 28.71 -13.06 14.54
C SER A 866 27.80 -12.06 13.81
N LEU A 867 28.23 -10.80 13.62
CA LEU A 867 27.48 -9.79 12.87
C LEU A 867 27.18 -10.27 11.45
N GLN A 868 25.94 -10.10 10.99
CA GLN A 868 25.57 -10.43 9.62
C GLN A 868 25.84 -9.25 8.70
N ILE A 869 26.71 -9.46 7.71
CA ILE A 869 27.08 -8.49 6.69
C ILE A 869 26.72 -9.02 5.30
N ARG A 870 26.81 -8.15 4.29
CA ARG A 870 26.55 -8.52 2.89
C ARG A 870 27.78 -9.20 2.30
N ASP A 871 27.58 -10.33 1.64
CA ASP A 871 28.58 -11.06 0.85
C ASP A 871 28.43 -10.73 -0.65
N GLY A 872 28.54 -9.44 -0.96
CA GLY A 872 28.39 -8.91 -2.33
C GLY A 872 27.06 -8.20 -2.57
N LEU A 873 26.53 -8.33 -3.79
CA LEU A 873 25.34 -7.65 -4.29
C LEU A 873 24.36 -8.65 -4.91
N HIS A 874 23.06 -8.31 -4.92
CA HIS A 874 22.05 -9.09 -5.62
C HIS A 874 22.10 -8.80 -7.13
N THR A 875 21.85 -9.82 -7.96
CA THR A 875 21.60 -9.68 -9.40
C THR A 875 20.16 -10.12 -9.68
N LEU A 876 19.36 -9.29 -10.35
CA LEU A 876 17.95 -9.61 -10.65
C LEU A 876 17.81 -10.96 -11.36
N GLY A 877 16.85 -11.76 -10.91
CA GLY A 877 16.58 -13.09 -11.45
C GLY A 877 17.53 -14.18 -10.97
N TYR A 878 18.56 -13.85 -10.16
CA TYR A 878 19.51 -14.81 -9.61
C TYR A 878 19.25 -15.07 -8.13
N ILE A 879 19.04 -16.34 -7.77
CA ILE A 879 18.95 -16.77 -6.38
C ILE A 879 20.36 -17.17 -5.93
N PRO A 880 20.81 -16.81 -4.71
CA PRO A 880 22.08 -17.30 -4.19
C PRO A 880 22.15 -18.83 -4.25
N GLU A 881 23.31 -19.38 -4.57
CA GLU A 881 23.54 -20.83 -4.68
C GLU A 881 24.71 -21.25 -3.76
N GLY A 882 24.83 -22.56 -3.52
CA GLY A 882 25.93 -23.13 -2.75
C GLY A 882 26.06 -22.52 -1.35
N ASP A 883 27.27 -22.10 -0.98
CA ASP A 883 27.55 -21.53 0.33
C ASP A 883 26.79 -20.23 0.58
N GLN A 884 26.68 -19.36 -0.43
CA GLN A 884 25.94 -18.09 -0.29
C GLN A 884 24.46 -18.30 0.09
N LEU A 885 23.83 -19.35 -0.47
CA LEU A 885 22.49 -19.75 -0.05
C LEU A 885 22.47 -20.20 1.41
N CYS A 886 23.43 -21.04 1.80
CA CYS A 886 23.51 -21.58 3.15
C CYS A 886 23.72 -20.46 4.20
N HIS A 887 24.60 -19.51 3.92
CA HIS A 887 24.84 -18.36 4.79
C HIS A 887 23.64 -17.40 4.84
N LEU A 888 22.96 -17.16 3.71
CA LEU A 888 21.73 -16.37 3.70
C LEU A 888 20.62 -17.05 4.51
N LEU A 889 20.42 -18.36 4.36
CA LEU A 889 19.44 -19.11 5.15
C LEU A 889 19.82 -19.13 6.64
N ARG A 890 21.11 -19.24 6.96
CA ARG A 890 21.61 -19.11 8.32
C ARG A 890 21.22 -17.75 8.90
N ALA A 891 21.41 -16.66 8.15
CA ALA A 891 21.03 -15.32 8.57
C ALA A 891 19.52 -15.19 8.81
N LEU A 892 18.69 -15.67 7.87
CA LEU A 892 17.22 -15.60 7.95
C LEU A 892 16.63 -16.42 9.10
N THR A 893 17.29 -17.50 9.51
CA THR A 893 16.82 -18.41 10.57
C THR A 893 17.37 -18.07 11.97
N ARG A 894 18.15 -16.99 12.13
CA ARG A 894 18.63 -16.51 13.45
C ARG A 894 17.51 -15.94 14.33
N ILE A 895 16.38 -15.54 13.73
CA ILE A 895 15.24 -14.90 14.39
C ILE A 895 13.99 -15.78 14.22
N PRO A 896 13.09 -15.85 15.21
CA PRO A 896 11.81 -16.54 15.05
C PRO A 896 10.96 -15.96 13.92
N ASN A 897 10.22 -16.82 13.22
CA ASN A 897 9.27 -16.46 12.17
C ASN A 897 7.84 -16.76 12.63
N GLY A 898 7.18 -15.77 13.23
CA GLY A 898 5.87 -15.95 13.85
C GLY A 898 5.95 -16.96 15.00
N SER A 899 5.21 -18.07 14.89
CA SER A 899 5.25 -19.15 15.88
C SER A 899 6.41 -20.14 15.68
N ILE A 900 7.18 -20.02 14.60
CA ILE A 900 8.33 -20.90 14.34
C ILE A 900 9.55 -20.31 15.06
N PRO A 901 10.20 -21.03 15.99
CA PRO A 901 11.35 -20.54 16.74
C PRO A 901 12.58 -20.35 15.83
N SER A 902 13.58 -19.60 16.30
CA SER A 902 14.85 -19.50 15.58
C SER A 902 15.60 -20.83 15.60
N LEU A 903 16.36 -21.11 14.54
CA LEU A 903 17.16 -22.34 14.47
C LEU A 903 18.19 -22.39 15.60
N ARG A 904 18.79 -21.24 15.94
CA ARG A 904 19.76 -21.11 17.04
C ARG A 904 19.15 -21.47 18.39
N ALA A 905 17.91 -21.04 18.64
CA ALA A 905 17.24 -21.32 19.92
C ALA A 905 16.95 -22.82 20.06
N GLU A 906 16.50 -23.47 18.99
CA GLU A 906 16.25 -24.92 18.98
C GLU A 906 17.55 -25.74 19.11
N VAL A 907 18.64 -25.33 18.44
CA VAL A 907 19.94 -25.98 18.59
C VAL A 907 20.48 -25.79 20.02
N ALA A 908 20.37 -24.57 20.59
CA ALA A 908 20.75 -24.31 21.98
C ALA A 908 19.96 -25.19 22.95
N ALA A 909 18.64 -25.25 22.80
CA ALA A 909 17.77 -26.09 23.63
C ALA A 909 18.12 -27.58 23.50
N GLY A 910 18.43 -28.04 22.28
CA GLY A 910 18.91 -29.40 22.02
C GLY A 910 20.23 -29.74 22.72
N LEU A 911 21.09 -28.74 22.95
CA LEU A 911 22.32 -28.86 23.74
C LEU A 911 22.11 -28.62 25.24
N GLY A 912 20.87 -28.30 25.66
CA GLY A 912 20.53 -28.01 27.05
C GLY A 912 20.85 -26.58 27.51
N PHE A 913 21.02 -25.62 26.60
CA PHE A 913 21.25 -24.21 26.88
C PHE A 913 20.06 -23.33 26.50
N GLU A 914 19.97 -22.17 27.13
CA GLU A 914 19.00 -21.11 26.78
C GLU A 914 19.72 -20.01 25.99
N LEU A 915 19.31 -19.79 24.74
CA LEU A 915 20.00 -18.86 23.84
C LEU A 915 20.01 -17.41 24.37
N GLU A 916 18.94 -16.99 25.04
CA GLU A 916 18.83 -15.63 25.58
C GLU A 916 19.89 -15.35 26.64
N THR A 917 20.12 -16.32 27.55
CA THR A 917 21.19 -16.25 28.56
C THR A 917 22.56 -16.16 27.92
N LEU A 918 22.86 -17.05 26.96
CA LEU A 918 24.14 -17.05 26.26
C LEU A 918 24.42 -15.70 25.58
N LEU A 919 23.40 -15.11 24.94
CA LEU A 919 23.53 -13.82 24.26
C LEU A 919 23.60 -12.64 25.23
N ALA A 920 22.97 -12.69 26.40
CA ALA A 920 23.06 -11.63 27.39
C ALA A 920 24.45 -11.58 28.05
N GLU A 921 25.08 -12.74 28.20
CA GLU A 921 26.28 -12.95 29.01
C GLU A 921 27.41 -13.57 28.17
N ARG A 922 27.63 -13.09 26.92
CA ARG A 922 28.53 -13.73 25.94
C ARG A 922 29.93 -14.02 26.48
N GLY A 923 30.52 -13.05 27.16
CA GLY A 923 31.86 -13.16 27.72
C GLY A 923 31.95 -14.01 28.99
N GLN A 924 30.83 -14.28 29.64
CA GLN A 924 30.83 -14.91 30.96
C GLN A 924 31.35 -16.35 30.87
N ARG A 925 32.18 -16.71 31.84
CA ARG A 925 32.74 -18.05 31.98
C ARG A 925 31.68 -19.09 32.30
N LEU A 926 31.83 -20.26 31.68
CA LEU A 926 31.04 -21.45 31.98
C LEU A 926 31.50 -22.10 33.29
N GLU A 927 30.56 -22.51 34.13
CA GLU A 927 30.89 -23.22 35.37
C GLU A 927 31.53 -24.58 35.09
N THR A 928 32.71 -24.83 35.65
CA THR A 928 33.44 -26.10 35.44
C THR A 928 32.71 -27.35 35.92
N SER A 929 31.71 -27.21 36.80
CA SER A 929 30.83 -28.30 37.25
C SER A 929 29.63 -28.58 36.34
N ASP A 930 29.49 -27.85 35.24
CA ASP A 930 28.40 -28.03 34.30
C ASP A 930 28.58 -29.33 33.49
N TRP A 931 27.69 -30.30 33.76
CA TRP A 931 27.68 -31.60 33.10
C TRP A 931 27.55 -31.50 31.57
N ARG A 932 26.99 -30.39 31.04
CA ARG A 932 26.86 -30.16 29.60
C ARG A 932 28.24 -30.04 28.94
N LEU A 933 29.24 -29.49 29.63
CA LEU A 933 30.59 -29.30 29.09
C LEU A 933 31.30 -30.62 28.84
N ASP A 934 31.11 -31.62 29.70
CA ASP A 934 31.66 -32.95 29.48
C ASP A 934 31.12 -33.58 28.19
N HIS A 935 29.82 -33.37 27.92
CA HIS A 935 29.19 -33.83 26.69
C HIS A 935 29.75 -33.11 25.46
N LEU A 936 29.86 -31.78 25.50
CA LEU A 936 30.41 -30.99 24.40
C LEU A 936 31.87 -31.37 24.10
N LYS A 937 32.71 -31.50 25.13
CA LYS A 937 34.13 -31.92 25.00
C LYS A 937 34.27 -33.34 24.47
N GLN A 938 33.33 -34.24 24.76
CA GLN A 938 33.33 -35.59 24.20
C GLN A 938 32.93 -35.60 22.71
N GLN A 939 31.92 -34.80 22.36
CA GLN A 939 31.35 -34.73 21.01
C GLN A 939 32.26 -33.96 20.04
N TRP A 940 32.83 -32.85 20.48
CA TRP A 940 33.66 -31.91 19.71
C TRP A 940 34.90 -31.51 20.54
N PRO A 941 35.85 -32.45 20.74
CA PRO A 941 37.05 -32.25 21.57
C PRO A 941 38.03 -31.22 21.02
N GLU A 942 37.90 -30.83 19.75
CA GLU A 942 38.76 -29.86 19.07
C GLU A 942 38.48 -28.39 19.44
N ARG A 943 37.38 -28.09 20.13
CA ARG A 943 36.98 -26.72 20.48
C ARG A 943 37.28 -26.35 21.94
N SER A 944 37.43 -25.05 22.19
CA SER A 944 37.39 -24.46 23.53
C SER A 944 35.94 -24.32 24.02
N TYR A 945 35.76 -24.35 25.34
CA TYR A 945 34.46 -24.16 26.02
C TYR A 945 34.69 -23.44 27.35
N ALA A 946 35.35 -22.28 27.30
CA ALA A 946 35.64 -21.42 28.42
C ALA A 946 34.47 -20.48 28.73
N THR A 947 33.80 -19.94 27.71
CA THR A 947 32.79 -18.88 27.87
C THR A 947 31.49 -19.20 27.12
N HIS A 948 30.42 -18.42 27.36
CA HIS A 948 29.19 -18.52 26.58
C HIS A 948 29.41 -18.25 25.08
N ALA A 949 30.40 -17.42 24.71
CA ALA A 949 30.79 -17.15 23.33
C ALA A 949 31.21 -18.42 22.58
N ASP A 950 32.02 -19.29 23.21
CA ASP A 950 32.40 -20.58 22.62
C ASP A 950 31.19 -21.46 22.27
N VAL A 951 30.18 -21.45 23.14
CA VAL A 951 28.94 -22.24 22.94
C VAL A 951 28.09 -21.62 21.85
N ILE A 952 28.04 -20.28 21.75
CA ILE A 952 27.35 -19.57 20.67
C ILE A 952 27.98 -19.92 19.31
N ASP A 953 29.31 -19.92 19.22
CA ASP A 953 30.04 -20.24 18.00
C ASP A 953 29.79 -21.69 17.57
N LEU A 954 29.77 -22.63 18.53
CA LEU A 954 29.35 -24.01 18.25
C LEU A 954 27.91 -24.06 17.72
N ILE A 955 26.96 -23.38 18.35
CA ILE A 955 25.56 -23.35 17.91
C ILE A 955 25.45 -22.82 16.47
N ASP A 956 26.15 -21.72 16.16
CA ASP A 956 26.11 -21.11 14.83
C ASP A 956 26.71 -22.02 13.75
N ASP A 957 27.77 -22.76 14.07
CA ASP A 957 28.37 -23.74 13.17
C ASP A 957 27.50 -24.97 12.96
N LEU A 958 26.86 -25.49 14.01
CA LEU A 958 25.91 -26.60 13.88
C LEU A 958 24.70 -26.20 13.05
N CYS A 959 24.20 -24.97 13.22
CA CYS A 959 23.13 -24.42 12.38
C CYS A 959 23.55 -24.40 10.91
N LEU A 960 24.76 -23.92 10.59
CA LEU A 960 25.27 -23.91 9.22
C LEU A 960 25.40 -25.32 8.64
N GLN A 961 25.93 -26.27 9.40
CA GLN A 961 26.06 -27.67 8.96
C GLN A 961 24.70 -28.33 8.69
N LEU A 962 23.69 -28.06 9.52
CA LEU A 962 22.32 -28.53 9.26
C LEU A 962 21.80 -27.98 7.94
N ILE A 963 21.95 -26.68 7.71
CA ILE A 963 21.51 -26.03 6.47
C ILE A 963 22.26 -26.59 5.25
N GLN A 964 23.59 -26.75 5.33
CA GLN A 964 24.40 -27.32 4.26
C GLN A 964 23.99 -28.77 3.95
N HIS A 965 23.73 -29.59 4.97
CA HIS A 965 23.27 -30.96 4.78
C HIS A 965 21.89 -30.99 4.10
N LEU A 966 20.96 -30.12 4.49
CA LEU A 966 19.65 -30.00 3.84
C LEU A 966 19.78 -29.49 2.40
N ALA A 967 20.62 -28.48 2.16
CA ALA A 967 20.87 -27.92 0.84
C ALA A 967 21.44 -28.97 -0.14
N ALA A 968 22.39 -29.80 0.32
CA ALA A 968 22.94 -30.91 -0.47
C ALA A 968 21.89 -31.95 -0.90
N HIS A 969 20.73 -31.97 -0.24
CA HIS A 969 19.60 -32.85 -0.55
C HIS A 969 18.35 -32.08 -0.99
N ASN A 970 18.52 -30.86 -1.53
CA ASN A 970 17.44 -30.00 -2.02
C ASN A 970 16.31 -29.76 -1.01
N PHE A 971 16.64 -29.68 0.28
CA PHE A 971 15.69 -29.47 1.37
C PHE A 971 14.55 -30.50 1.44
N ALA A 972 14.78 -31.72 0.96
CA ALA A 972 13.77 -32.79 1.01
C ALA A 972 13.43 -33.15 2.47
N ALA A 973 12.14 -33.16 2.82
CA ALA A 973 11.66 -33.28 4.19
C ALA A 973 12.13 -34.57 4.89
N GLU A 974 12.28 -35.67 4.14
CA GLU A 974 12.80 -36.95 4.61
C GLU A 974 14.28 -36.90 5.06
N THR A 975 15.01 -35.85 4.69
CA THR A 975 16.44 -35.68 5.05
C THR A 975 16.66 -34.93 6.35
N VAL A 976 15.61 -34.41 6.98
CA VAL A 976 15.70 -33.70 8.27
C VAL A 976 16.24 -34.58 9.38
N GLU A 977 15.68 -35.78 9.59
CA GLU A 977 16.15 -36.70 10.63
C GLU A 977 17.60 -37.20 10.36
N PRO A 978 17.97 -37.60 9.12
CA PRO A 978 19.36 -37.88 8.77
C PRO A 978 20.33 -36.72 9.02
N ALA A 979 19.93 -35.48 8.70
CA ALA A 979 20.76 -34.29 8.92
C ALA A 979 21.04 -34.09 10.41
N ILE A 980 20.00 -34.17 11.25
CA ILE A 980 20.12 -34.06 12.71
C ILE A 980 21.07 -35.13 13.25
N LYS A 981 20.87 -36.41 12.87
CA LYS A 981 21.75 -37.50 13.33
C LYS A 981 23.20 -37.30 12.95
N THR A 982 23.44 -36.78 11.75
CA THR A 982 24.79 -36.53 11.22
C THR A 982 25.46 -35.38 11.97
N VAL A 983 24.77 -34.25 12.13
CA VAL A 983 25.35 -33.03 12.74
C VAL A 983 25.54 -33.20 14.25
N PHE A 984 24.58 -33.78 14.96
CA PHE A 984 24.66 -34.02 16.41
C PHE A 984 25.35 -35.35 16.77
N LYS A 985 25.97 -36.02 15.79
CA LYS A 985 26.68 -37.31 15.90
C LYS A 985 25.91 -38.35 16.72
N THR A 986 24.59 -38.39 16.59
CA THR A 986 23.72 -39.27 17.38
C THR A 986 23.86 -40.71 16.85
N PRO A 987 24.14 -41.72 17.70
CA PRO A 987 24.31 -43.07 17.23
C PRO A 987 23.02 -43.58 16.54
N PRO A 988 23.14 -44.41 15.49
CA PRO A 988 21.97 -44.99 14.83
C PRO A 988 21.14 -45.77 15.85
N SER A 989 19.84 -45.48 15.93
CA SER A 989 18.92 -46.22 16.79
C SER A 989 19.05 -47.72 16.49
N PRO A 990 19.27 -48.59 17.49
CA PRO A 990 19.38 -50.02 17.25
C PRO A 990 18.06 -50.52 16.66
N THR A 991 18.13 -51.07 15.45
CA THR A 991 17.02 -51.82 14.85
C THR A 991 16.55 -52.90 15.81
N ASN A 992 15.27 -52.84 16.20
CA ASN A 992 14.49 -53.82 16.95
C ASN A 992 15.23 -55.13 17.27
N SER A 993 15.94 -55.15 18.39
CA SER A 993 16.21 -56.35 19.14
C SER A 993 15.96 -56.03 20.61
N LEU A 994 14.82 -56.50 21.13
CA LEU A 994 14.45 -56.44 22.54
C LEU A 994 15.64 -56.84 23.43
N PRO A 995 16.03 -56.02 24.42
CA PRO A 995 16.82 -56.52 25.54
C PRO A 995 16.11 -56.34 26.87
N ASN A 996 16.39 -57.30 27.74
CA ASN A 996 15.87 -57.50 29.07
C ASN A 996 16.07 -56.30 30.01
N SER A 997 15.07 -56.13 30.88
CA SER A 997 15.10 -55.32 32.08
C SER A 997 16.25 -55.73 33.03
N ASN A 998 17.21 -54.83 33.24
CA ASN A 998 17.80 -54.46 34.54
C ASN A 998 19.16 -53.77 34.33
N ASP A 999 19.16 -52.46 34.14
CA ASP A 999 20.32 -51.60 34.45
C ASP A 999 19.82 -50.16 34.71
N PRO A 1000 20.18 -49.48 35.82
CA PRO A 1000 19.81 -48.09 36.04
C PRO A 1000 20.95 -47.17 35.60
N SER A 1001 20.81 -46.55 34.43
CA SER A 1001 21.58 -45.36 34.01
C SER A 1001 20.61 -44.31 33.46
N PRO A 1002 20.86 -43.00 33.68
CA PRO A 1002 19.92 -41.96 33.29
C PRO A 1002 19.93 -41.79 31.76
N HIS A 1003 18.82 -42.16 31.13
CA HIS A 1003 18.55 -41.82 29.74
C HIS A 1003 18.22 -40.33 29.61
N LEU A 1004 18.84 -39.67 28.63
CA LEU A 1004 18.38 -38.40 28.05
C LEU A 1004 16.88 -38.54 27.72
N LEU A 1005 16.05 -37.93 28.57
CA LEU A 1005 14.62 -37.79 28.34
C LEU A 1005 14.41 -36.66 27.33
N ILE A 1006 14.34 -37.00 26.05
CA ILE A 1006 13.54 -36.19 25.13
C ILE A 1006 12.09 -36.40 25.57
N SER A 1007 11.54 -35.43 26.28
CA SER A 1007 10.15 -35.44 26.73
C SER A 1007 9.23 -35.28 25.52
N SER A 1008 8.72 -36.41 25.04
CA SER A 1008 7.44 -36.43 24.33
C SER A 1008 6.32 -36.12 25.32
N SER A 1009 5.58 -35.00 25.15
CA SER A 1009 4.13 -34.85 25.44
C SER A 1009 3.61 -33.41 25.22
N PRO A 1010 2.29 -33.18 25.02
CA PRO A 1010 1.21 -34.12 24.72
C PRO A 1010 0.51 -33.81 23.38
N HIS A 1011 -0.29 -34.78 22.94
CA HIS A 1011 -1.24 -34.67 21.83
C HIS A 1011 -2.00 -33.34 21.76
N LEU A 1012 -1.81 -32.61 20.66
CA LEU A 1012 -2.80 -31.74 20.05
C LEU A 1012 -3.25 -32.40 18.72
N PRO A 1013 -4.52 -32.28 18.33
CA PRO A 1013 -5.06 -33.10 17.24
C PRO A 1013 -4.45 -32.70 15.91
N ILE A 1014 -3.64 -33.61 15.36
CA ILE A 1014 -3.18 -33.57 13.97
C ILE A 1014 -4.41 -33.69 13.08
N SER A 1015 -4.83 -32.58 12.50
CA SER A 1015 -5.59 -32.61 11.24
C SER A 1015 -4.57 -32.83 10.13
N ASN A 1016 -4.66 -33.99 9.48
CA ASN A 1016 -3.89 -34.34 8.29
C ASN A 1016 -3.94 -33.23 7.23
N PRO A 1017 -2.81 -32.95 6.57
CA PRO A 1017 -2.84 -32.85 5.12
C PRO A 1017 -1.86 -33.87 4.54
N GLN A 1018 -2.41 -34.97 4.03
CA GLN A 1018 -1.72 -35.78 3.04
C GLN A 1018 -1.87 -35.09 1.68
N SER A 1019 -0.77 -34.56 1.15
CA SER A 1019 -0.46 -34.64 -0.28
C SER A 1019 0.98 -34.15 -0.53
N PRO A 1020 1.90 -35.02 -0.99
CA PRO A 1020 3.23 -34.61 -1.42
C PRO A 1020 3.14 -34.08 -2.86
N ILE A 1021 3.55 -32.83 -3.10
CA ILE A 1021 3.73 -32.32 -4.47
C ILE A 1021 5.22 -32.31 -4.75
N SER A 1022 5.66 -33.35 -5.44
CA SER A 1022 6.86 -33.34 -6.26
C SER A 1022 6.44 -32.97 -7.69
N ASN A 1023 6.98 -31.87 -8.24
CA ASN A 1023 7.47 -31.90 -9.61
C ASN A 1023 8.38 -30.69 -9.94
N PRO A 1024 9.41 -30.90 -10.77
CA PRO A 1024 10.35 -29.89 -11.22
C PRO A 1024 9.87 -29.18 -12.49
N GLN A 1025 10.45 -27.99 -12.75
CA GLN A 1025 10.51 -27.28 -14.03
C GLN A 1025 9.19 -26.86 -14.70
N SER A 1026 8.91 -25.56 -14.61
CA SER A 1026 8.38 -24.76 -15.72
C SER A 1026 8.94 -23.34 -15.61
N PRO A 1027 9.48 -22.74 -16.69
CA PRO A 1027 10.12 -21.44 -16.63
C PRO A 1027 9.06 -20.35 -16.43
N LEU A 1028 9.22 -19.57 -15.37
CA LEU A 1028 8.48 -18.32 -15.16
C LEU A 1028 8.78 -17.39 -16.34
N THR A 1029 7.75 -17.11 -17.13
CA THR A 1029 7.78 -16.12 -18.20
C THR A 1029 7.41 -14.79 -17.58
N PHE A 1030 8.38 -13.88 -17.45
CA PHE A 1030 8.24 -12.52 -16.91
C PHE A 1030 7.57 -11.55 -17.89
#